data_AF-A0A6A6QVS9-F1
#
_entry.id   AF-A0A6A6QVS9-F1
#
_cell.length_a   1.000
_cell.length_b   1.000
_cell.length_c   1.000
_cell.angle_alpha   90.00
_cell.angle_beta   90.00
_cell.angle_gamma   90.00
#
_symmetry.space_group_name_H-M   'P 1'
#
loop_
_entity.id
_entity.type
_entity.pdbx_description
1 polymer ?
#
loop_
_entity_poly.entity_id
_entity_poly.type
_entity_poly.pdbx_seq_one_letter_code
_entity_poly.pdbx_strand_id
1 'polypeptide(L)'
;MWRPHCLRLTRALRASTRNATSGSRSYSQDVSKAAPISTEEFWESFVAIWPYARKTDAPRIALAVSGGVDSMALASLCNSAAKQYDMFPECVGLIIDHKSREGSTEEALWVAEQLRKHAGMSSHVLPLQWPENPHEVTDFETQARRLRYRALGLACREHGLRSILIGHHADDQAETILMRLSVRRVRTGLQGILPVKEIPECYGLHGIHQSGGLDLLPNPTAEEQQHQPIRIETGGIKIIRPLLPFRKERLIATCLADEMPWIEDKTNHDQTLTDRNAIRHMLRYHQLPVALQPESLVGLSHHMQERVEEGRELAEGLLKLCKLRLDLRGGILRVNFVKARLAIDKLAATEGKLARTLATLLLARLVTLVSHVSTVKYDRFDNAVDAVFPTLQSTKISTTPKPFTVSGVYFFPSPVSEAGSILKGEFEWTIGRQAYSNASDAPPVLITPPKNLDRAVAATTPENAGYQLFDGRFWVRIVNPTDQIVHLRPLGKGDLPHITKPIRKIITRVTPGSFIETLPVLTKIDADGNESIIAIPTLGIRLGSRNFVGRIRWSIRYKKIDIGGLDLDEILASQVLDRIDGNLLRKGTERKEKLTTTTAKQPRIIDITGDTKLARRDRPQIRRPLKWKKPETRKGRDEQVIGWQ
;
A
#
# COMPACT_ATOMS: atom_id res chain seq x y z
N MET A 1 -33.16 -14.29 -21.51
CA MET A 1 -34.59 -14.28 -21.88
C MET A 1 -35.43 -14.44 -20.61
N TRP A 2 -35.63 -13.37 -19.85
CA TRP A 2 -36.42 -13.39 -18.61
C TRP A 2 -37.74 -12.64 -18.85
N ARG A 3 -38.89 -13.26 -18.57
CA ARG A 3 -40.22 -12.66 -18.67
C ARG A 3 -40.89 -12.55 -17.30
N PRO A 4 -41.88 -11.65 -17.13
CA PRO A 4 -42.25 -11.15 -15.81
C PRO A 4 -43.44 -11.88 -15.19
N HIS A 5 -43.38 -12.13 -13.88
CA HIS A 5 -44.53 -12.50 -13.05
C HIS A 5 -44.46 -11.80 -11.67
N CYS A 6 -44.89 -10.54 -11.64
CA CYS A 6 -45.10 -9.76 -10.41
C CYS A 6 -46.46 -9.03 -10.44
N LEU A 7 -47.50 -9.65 -11.01
CA LEU A 7 -48.89 -9.19 -10.95
C LEU A 7 -49.86 -10.37 -10.84
N ARG A 8 -50.06 -10.85 -9.60
CA ARG A 8 -51.28 -11.49 -9.05
C ARG A 8 -50.93 -12.19 -7.73
N LEU A 9 -51.48 -11.73 -6.60
CA LEU A 9 -52.00 -12.55 -5.48
C LEU A 9 -52.47 -11.72 -4.26
N THR A 10 -53.14 -10.58 -4.49
CA THR A 10 -53.95 -9.91 -3.45
C THR A 10 -55.24 -10.70 -3.18
N ARG A 11 -55.18 -11.72 -2.32
CA ARG A 11 -56.28 -12.15 -1.40
C ARG A 11 -56.03 -13.42 -0.54
N ALA A 12 -54.93 -14.15 -0.69
CA ALA A 12 -54.75 -15.47 -0.06
C ALA A 12 -54.09 -15.49 1.35
N LEU A 13 -53.71 -14.34 1.93
CA LEU A 13 -52.93 -14.27 3.19
C LEU A 13 -53.75 -13.95 4.48
N ARG A 14 -55.08 -14.16 4.47
CA ARG A 14 -55.93 -13.93 5.66
C ARG A 14 -56.33 -15.20 6.45
N ALA A 15 -55.71 -16.35 6.17
CA ALA A 15 -56.14 -17.65 6.73
C ALA A 15 -55.05 -18.47 7.45
N SER A 16 -53.86 -17.91 7.74
CA SER A 16 -52.74 -18.65 8.37
C SER A 16 -52.08 -17.94 9.56
N THR A 17 -52.77 -16.98 10.20
CA THR A 17 -52.26 -16.25 11.38
C THR A 17 -52.77 -16.80 12.71
N ARG A 18 -52.95 -18.12 12.80
CA ARG A 18 -53.20 -18.84 14.05
C ARG A 18 -52.27 -20.05 14.13
N ASN A 19 -51.54 -20.16 15.23
CA ASN A 19 -50.58 -21.22 15.58
C ASN A 19 -49.18 -21.13 14.92
N ALA A 20 -48.43 -20.06 15.25
CA ALA A 20 -46.97 -20.05 15.18
C ALA A 20 -46.37 -19.14 16.28
N THR A 21 -46.60 -19.49 17.55
CA THR A 21 -45.93 -18.86 18.70
C THR A 21 -44.53 -19.46 18.88
N SER A 22 -43.57 -19.02 18.06
CA SER A 22 -42.14 -19.16 18.30
C SER A 22 -41.49 -17.78 18.19
N GLY A 23 -40.60 -17.46 19.14
CA GLY A 23 -40.16 -16.08 19.39
C GLY A 23 -39.31 -15.49 18.27
N SER A 24 -39.89 -14.60 17.45
CA SER A 24 -39.14 -13.79 16.50
C SER A 24 -38.50 -12.58 17.17
N ARG A 25 -37.17 -12.64 17.39
CA ARG A 25 -36.40 -11.45 17.79
C ARG A 25 -36.30 -10.46 16.62
N SER A 26 -37.26 -9.55 16.55
CA SER A 26 -37.20 -8.40 15.63
C SER A 26 -36.19 -7.35 16.12
N TYR A 27 -35.78 -6.43 15.24
CA TYR A 27 -34.79 -5.38 15.57
C TYR A 27 -35.20 -4.55 16.81
N SER A 28 -36.51 -4.38 16.99
CA SER A 28 -37.13 -3.58 18.04
C SER A 28 -36.80 -4.05 19.46
N GLN A 29 -36.58 -5.35 19.70
CA GLN A 29 -36.41 -5.85 21.06
C GLN A 29 -35.00 -5.64 21.63
N ASP A 30 -33.95 -5.89 20.85
CA ASP A 30 -32.56 -5.73 21.33
C ASP A 30 -32.09 -4.26 21.28
N VAL A 31 -32.56 -3.45 20.31
CA VAL A 31 -32.26 -2.00 20.26
C VAL A 31 -32.79 -1.26 21.49
N SER A 32 -33.92 -1.70 22.06
CA SER A 32 -34.50 -1.09 23.27
C SER A 32 -33.63 -1.18 24.54
N LYS A 33 -32.53 -1.96 24.50
CA LYS A 33 -31.59 -2.16 25.61
C LYS A 33 -30.16 -1.71 25.31
N ALA A 34 -29.84 -1.39 24.06
CA ALA A 34 -28.49 -1.00 23.68
C ALA A 34 -28.24 0.47 24.06
N ALA A 35 -27.23 0.73 24.87
CA ALA A 35 -26.79 2.11 25.12
C ALA A 35 -26.18 2.72 23.84
N PRO A 36 -26.46 4.00 23.52
CA PRO A 36 -25.76 4.71 22.45
C PRO A 36 -24.25 4.71 22.70
N ILE A 37 -23.45 4.91 21.64
CA ILE A 37 -21.99 5.04 21.75
C ILE A 37 -21.71 6.44 22.29
N SER A 38 -20.94 6.53 23.39
CA SER A 38 -20.54 7.83 23.91
C SER A 38 -19.48 8.48 23.02
N THR A 39 -19.43 9.81 23.03
CA THR A 39 -18.39 10.56 22.31
C THR A 39 -16.98 10.19 22.78
N GLU A 40 -16.83 9.83 24.05
CA GLU A 40 -15.57 9.38 24.65
C GLU A 40 -15.14 8.01 24.13
N GLU A 41 -16.04 7.01 24.13
CA GLU A 41 -15.77 5.68 23.56
C GLU A 41 -15.37 5.77 22.07
N PHE A 42 -16.07 6.62 21.32
CA PHE A 42 -15.75 6.86 19.91
C PHE A 42 -14.39 7.55 19.75
N TRP A 43 -14.08 8.55 20.58
CA TRP A 43 -12.81 9.26 20.54
C TRP A 43 -11.62 8.35 20.88
N GLU A 44 -11.72 7.53 21.94
CA GLU A 44 -10.71 6.52 22.27
C GLU A 44 -10.48 5.56 21.09
N SER A 45 -11.57 5.02 20.54
CA SER A 45 -11.50 4.09 19.40
C SER A 45 -10.93 4.75 18.13
N PHE A 46 -11.19 6.04 17.90
CA PHE A 46 -10.64 6.79 16.77
C PHE A 46 -9.15 7.08 16.96
N VAL A 47 -8.75 7.63 18.11
CA VAL A 47 -7.35 8.01 18.40
C VAL A 47 -6.43 6.79 18.42
N ALA A 48 -6.89 5.64 18.94
CA ALA A 48 -6.14 4.40 18.94
C ALA A 48 -5.71 3.93 17.53
N ILE A 49 -6.44 4.33 16.48
CA ILE A 49 -6.19 3.94 15.09
C ILE A 49 -5.88 5.12 14.16
N TRP A 50 -5.80 6.35 14.67
CA TRP A 50 -5.56 7.55 13.87
C TRP A 50 -4.05 7.70 13.58
N PRO A 51 -3.59 7.44 12.33
CA PRO A 51 -2.16 7.35 12.05
C PRO A 51 -1.44 8.71 12.14
N TYR A 52 -2.19 9.81 12.11
CA TYR A 52 -1.65 11.18 12.17
C TYR A 52 -1.64 11.77 13.60
N ALA A 53 -2.02 11.01 14.63
CA ALA A 53 -2.17 11.47 16.02
C ALA A 53 -0.89 12.08 16.67
N ARG A 54 0.28 11.98 16.02
CA ARG A 54 1.57 12.44 16.56
C ARG A 54 2.38 13.37 15.65
N LYS A 55 1.90 13.74 14.45
CA LYS A 55 2.59 14.70 13.54
C LYS A 55 1.71 15.14 12.35
N THR A 56 1.71 16.45 12.09
CA THR A 56 1.14 17.19 10.94
C THR A 56 -0.38 17.41 10.89
N ASP A 57 -0.79 18.69 10.90
CA ASP A 57 -1.41 19.43 9.79
C ASP A 57 -2.34 18.66 8.83
N ALA A 58 -3.18 17.77 9.35
CA ALA A 58 -4.32 17.18 8.64
C ALA A 58 -5.61 17.71 9.29
N PRO A 59 -5.96 19.01 9.09
CA PRO A 59 -7.14 19.60 9.73
C PRO A 59 -8.46 18.99 9.24
N ARG A 60 -8.44 18.21 8.15
CA ARG A 60 -9.63 17.71 7.45
C ARG A 60 -9.52 16.22 7.14
N ILE A 61 -10.66 15.53 7.20
CA ILE A 61 -10.80 14.09 6.95
C ILE A 61 -12.04 13.83 6.08
N ALA A 62 -11.98 12.87 5.17
CA ALA A 62 -13.18 12.43 4.44
C ALA A 62 -14.03 11.48 5.30
N LEU A 63 -15.33 11.48 5.09
CA LEU A 63 -16.26 10.49 5.63
C LEU A 63 -17.09 9.90 4.47
N ALA A 64 -17.01 8.60 4.24
CA ALA A 64 -17.85 7.94 3.24
C ALA A 64 -19.26 7.72 3.80
N VAL A 65 -20.27 8.38 3.21
CA VAL A 65 -21.66 8.30 3.67
C VAL A 65 -22.54 7.66 2.60
N SER A 66 -23.29 6.61 2.97
CA SER A 66 -24.23 5.92 2.09
C SER A 66 -25.69 6.24 2.39
N GLY A 67 -25.97 6.96 3.49
CA GLY A 67 -27.33 7.19 4.00
C GLY A 67 -27.87 6.07 4.88
N GLY A 68 -27.21 4.91 4.91
CA GLY A 68 -27.53 3.82 5.84
C GLY A 68 -27.06 4.11 7.26
N VAL A 69 -27.75 3.53 8.25
CA VAL A 69 -27.57 3.80 9.69
C VAL A 69 -26.11 3.77 10.17
N ASP A 70 -25.29 2.84 9.65
CA ASP A 70 -23.89 2.69 10.07
C ASP A 70 -23.02 3.90 9.69
N SER A 71 -23.35 4.54 8.56
CA SER A 71 -22.66 5.75 8.09
C SER A 71 -23.23 7.03 8.71
N MET A 72 -24.53 7.04 9.02
CA MET A 72 -25.18 8.19 9.68
C MET A 72 -24.81 8.26 11.17
N ALA A 73 -24.71 7.12 11.85
CA ALA A 73 -24.17 7.02 13.22
C ALA A 73 -22.73 7.55 13.28
N LEU A 74 -21.90 7.17 12.31
CA LEU A 74 -20.53 7.67 12.20
C LEU A 74 -20.49 9.18 11.98
N ALA A 75 -21.35 9.73 11.12
CA ALA A 75 -21.46 11.18 10.93
C ALA A 75 -21.85 11.92 12.21
N SER A 76 -22.79 11.35 12.99
CA SER A 76 -23.22 11.92 14.26
C SER A 76 -22.11 11.90 15.31
N LEU A 77 -21.42 10.76 15.48
CA LEU A 77 -20.28 10.64 16.39
C LEU A 77 -19.12 11.57 16.02
N CYS A 78 -18.85 11.77 14.72
CA CYS A 78 -17.86 12.76 14.27
C CYS A 78 -18.25 14.19 14.62
N ASN A 79 -19.53 14.56 14.47
CA ASN A 79 -20.07 15.88 14.86
C ASN A 79 -19.97 16.11 16.37
N SER A 80 -20.32 15.11 17.18
CA SER A 80 -20.18 15.18 18.64
C SER A 80 -18.71 15.26 19.07
N ALA A 81 -17.82 14.49 18.45
CA ALA A 81 -16.39 14.55 18.74
C ALA A 81 -15.75 15.90 18.34
N ALA A 82 -16.13 16.45 17.18
CA ALA A 82 -15.68 17.78 16.74
C ALA A 82 -16.13 18.92 17.65
N LYS A 83 -17.24 18.76 18.39
CA LYS A 83 -17.72 19.71 19.40
C LYS A 83 -17.03 19.56 20.77
N GLN A 84 -16.50 18.38 21.08
CA GLN A 84 -15.94 18.06 22.39
C GLN A 84 -14.40 18.08 22.43
N TYR A 85 -13.73 17.84 21.30
CA TYR A 85 -12.29 17.69 21.24
C TYR A 85 -11.69 18.55 20.12
N ASP A 86 -10.97 19.63 20.47
CA ASP A 86 -10.29 20.54 19.53
C ASP A 86 -9.30 19.84 18.57
N MET A 87 -8.81 18.66 18.97
CA MET A 87 -7.89 17.83 18.19
C MET A 87 -8.58 16.95 17.14
N PHE A 88 -9.91 16.93 17.08
CA PHE A 88 -10.67 16.14 16.12
C PHE A 88 -10.73 16.84 14.75
N PRO A 89 -10.40 16.17 13.63
CA PRO A 89 -10.36 16.80 12.31
C PRO A 89 -11.75 17.14 11.76
N GLU A 90 -11.86 18.26 11.03
CA GLU A 90 -13.06 18.67 10.30
C GLU A 90 -13.45 17.59 9.28
N CYS A 91 -14.68 17.09 9.38
CA CYS A 91 -15.17 16.04 8.49
C CYS A 91 -15.78 16.61 7.20
N VAL A 92 -15.48 15.96 6.08
CA VAL A 92 -16.06 16.23 4.75
C VAL A 92 -16.78 14.98 4.26
N GLY A 93 -18.10 15.04 4.11
CA GLY A 93 -18.91 13.93 3.62
C GLY A 93 -18.67 13.67 2.13
N LEU A 94 -18.36 12.43 1.76
CA LEU A 94 -18.29 11.96 0.37
C LEU A 94 -19.41 10.93 0.17
N ILE A 95 -20.39 11.31 -0.66
CA ILE A 95 -21.60 10.53 -0.92
C ILE A 95 -21.51 9.99 -2.35
N ILE A 96 -21.80 8.71 -2.55
CA ILE A 96 -21.69 8.06 -3.86
C ILE A 96 -23.09 7.91 -4.45
N ASP A 97 -23.40 8.67 -5.50
CA ASP A 97 -24.59 8.43 -6.31
C ASP A 97 -24.27 7.30 -7.29
N HIS A 98 -24.82 6.12 -7.01
CA HIS A 98 -24.52 4.91 -7.76
C HIS A 98 -25.07 4.90 -9.19
N LYS A 99 -26.01 5.80 -9.54
CA LYS A 99 -26.68 5.86 -10.86
C LYS A 99 -27.21 4.49 -11.37
N SER A 100 -27.52 3.57 -10.46
CA SER A 100 -27.91 2.18 -10.76
C SER A 100 -29.42 1.96 -10.83
N ARG A 101 -30.21 2.96 -10.42
CA ARG A 101 -31.67 2.97 -10.49
C ARG A 101 -32.20 4.40 -10.41
N GLU A 102 -33.46 4.57 -10.78
CA GLU A 102 -34.26 5.76 -10.47
C GLU A 102 -34.31 6.00 -8.94
N GLY A 103 -34.29 7.28 -8.52
CA GLY A 103 -34.20 7.68 -7.11
C GLY A 103 -32.77 7.73 -6.52
N SER A 104 -31.76 7.19 -7.21
CA SER A 104 -30.37 7.14 -6.70
C SER A 104 -29.77 8.53 -6.42
N THR A 105 -30.08 9.51 -7.26
CA THR A 105 -29.56 10.88 -7.13
C THR A 105 -30.31 11.65 -6.05
N GLU A 106 -31.62 11.46 -5.98
CA GLU A 106 -32.52 12.05 -4.99
C GLU A 106 -32.15 11.59 -3.59
N GLU A 107 -31.85 10.29 -3.41
CA GLU A 107 -31.34 9.75 -2.15
C GLU A 107 -29.96 10.32 -1.79
N ALA A 108 -29.02 10.39 -2.75
CA ALA A 108 -27.70 10.98 -2.50
C ALA A 108 -27.77 12.47 -2.09
N LEU A 109 -28.67 13.24 -2.71
CA LEU A 109 -28.94 14.64 -2.36
C LEU A 109 -29.64 14.76 -0.99
N TRP A 110 -30.57 13.85 -0.68
CA TRP A 110 -31.21 13.79 0.63
C TRP A 110 -30.19 13.54 1.75
N VAL A 111 -29.22 12.62 1.54
CA VAL A 111 -28.12 12.37 2.49
C VAL A 111 -27.29 13.64 2.70
N ALA A 112 -26.96 14.37 1.63
CA ALA A 112 -26.22 15.63 1.72
C ALA A 112 -26.97 16.70 2.54
N GLU A 113 -28.30 16.77 2.43
CA GLU A 113 -29.15 17.62 3.27
C GLU A 113 -29.09 17.18 4.75
N GLN A 114 -29.21 15.89 5.05
CA GLN A 114 -29.17 15.42 6.45
C GLN A 114 -27.82 15.68 7.11
N LEU A 115 -26.70 15.46 6.40
CA LEU A 115 -25.36 15.78 6.90
C LEU A 115 -25.19 17.27 7.21
N ARG A 116 -25.69 18.16 6.33
CA ARG A 116 -25.66 19.61 6.57
C ARG A 116 -26.54 20.00 7.77
N LYS A 117 -27.76 19.47 7.85
CA LYS A 117 -28.76 19.85 8.85
C LYS A 117 -28.46 19.30 10.26
N HIS A 118 -28.09 18.03 10.39
CA HIS A 118 -27.93 17.35 11.68
C HIS A 118 -26.46 17.28 12.14
N ALA A 119 -25.50 17.18 11.20
CA ALA A 119 -24.06 17.09 11.50
C ALA A 119 -23.25 18.36 11.21
N GLY A 120 -23.87 19.43 10.68
CA GLY A 120 -23.16 20.66 10.28
C GLY A 120 -22.11 20.44 9.17
N MET A 121 -22.16 19.30 8.49
CA MET A 121 -21.04 18.75 7.73
C MET A 121 -21.12 19.14 6.25
N SER A 122 -20.04 19.71 5.71
CA SER A 122 -19.90 19.91 4.26
C SER A 122 -19.85 18.56 3.53
N SER A 123 -20.45 18.45 2.35
CA SER A 123 -20.44 17.19 1.60
C SER A 123 -20.46 17.35 0.07
N HIS A 124 -19.95 16.34 -0.62
CA HIS A 124 -19.89 16.23 -2.07
C HIS A 124 -20.59 14.96 -2.54
N VAL A 125 -21.53 15.10 -3.49
CA VAL A 125 -22.16 13.97 -4.19
C VAL A 125 -21.32 13.61 -5.41
N LEU A 126 -20.92 12.35 -5.50
CA LEU A 126 -20.01 11.79 -6.50
C LEU A 126 -20.80 10.82 -7.40
N PRO A 127 -21.32 11.28 -8.56
CA PRO A 127 -22.05 10.41 -9.48
C PRO A 127 -21.10 9.43 -10.19
N LEU A 128 -21.42 8.13 -10.12
CA LEU A 128 -20.65 7.11 -10.82
C LEU A 128 -20.90 7.13 -12.32
N GLN A 129 -19.82 7.02 -13.10
CA GLN A 129 -19.85 6.78 -14.53
C GLN A 129 -19.63 5.29 -14.79
N TRP A 130 -20.59 4.65 -15.45
CA TRP A 130 -20.53 3.23 -15.82
C TRP A 130 -19.97 3.06 -17.23
N PRO A 131 -19.10 2.05 -17.48
CA PRO A 131 -18.54 1.80 -18.81
C PRO A 131 -19.56 1.17 -19.78
N GLU A 132 -20.54 0.45 -19.23
CA GLU A 132 -21.62 -0.27 -19.91
C GLU A 132 -22.91 -0.02 -19.12
N ASN A 133 -24.08 -0.38 -19.68
CA ASN A 133 -25.35 -0.23 -18.97
C ASN A 133 -25.33 -1.04 -17.65
N PRO A 134 -25.48 -0.42 -16.45
CA PRO A 134 -25.40 -1.13 -15.17
C PRO A 134 -26.39 -2.30 -15.03
N HIS A 135 -27.51 -2.28 -15.76
CA HIS A 135 -28.50 -3.35 -15.77
C HIS A 135 -28.09 -4.60 -16.58
N GLU A 136 -27.01 -4.53 -17.37
CA GLU A 136 -26.53 -5.61 -18.24
C GLU A 136 -25.22 -6.24 -17.72
N VAL A 137 -24.61 -5.67 -16.67
CA VAL A 137 -23.33 -6.12 -16.11
C VAL A 137 -23.50 -7.37 -15.25
N THR A 138 -22.88 -8.48 -15.66
CA THR A 138 -22.92 -9.77 -14.94
C THR A 138 -22.19 -9.78 -13.59
N ASP A 139 -21.23 -8.88 -13.39
CA ASP A 139 -20.45 -8.70 -12.16
C ASP A 139 -20.69 -7.31 -11.54
N PHE A 140 -21.96 -6.95 -11.41
CA PHE A 140 -22.40 -5.61 -10.95
C PHE A 140 -21.78 -5.22 -9.60
N GLU A 141 -21.76 -6.11 -8.60
CA GLU A 141 -21.24 -5.77 -7.27
C GLU A 141 -19.74 -5.43 -7.29
N THR A 142 -18.92 -6.22 -7.99
CA THR A 142 -17.48 -5.98 -8.09
C THR A 142 -17.19 -4.69 -8.85
N GLN A 143 -17.93 -4.41 -9.93
CA GLN A 143 -17.78 -3.15 -10.67
C GLN A 143 -18.27 -1.95 -9.86
N ALA A 144 -19.44 -2.04 -9.20
CA ALA A 144 -19.94 -1.01 -8.27
C ALA A 144 -18.91 -0.72 -7.17
N ARG A 145 -18.32 -1.77 -6.58
CA ARG A 145 -17.26 -1.67 -5.58
C ARG A 145 -16.03 -0.95 -6.13
N ARG A 146 -15.57 -1.31 -7.32
CA ARG A 146 -14.41 -0.70 -8.00
C ARG A 146 -14.63 0.77 -8.31
N LEU A 147 -15.76 1.11 -8.94
CA LEU A 147 -16.14 2.48 -9.28
C LEU A 147 -16.26 3.33 -8.01
N ARG A 148 -16.97 2.83 -6.98
CA ARG A 148 -17.11 3.51 -5.68
C ARG A 148 -15.77 3.87 -5.04
N TYR A 149 -14.88 2.90 -4.84
CA TYR A 149 -13.60 3.17 -4.19
C TYR A 149 -12.69 4.08 -5.02
N ARG A 150 -12.72 3.98 -6.35
CA ARG A 150 -11.99 4.90 -7.23
C ARG A 150 -12.53 6.33 -7.17
N ALA A 151 -13.85 6.52 -7.17
CA ALA A 151 -14.47 7.83 -7.03
C ALA A 151 -14.12 8.49 -5.67
N LEU A 152 -14.24 7.73 -4.57
CA LEU A 152 -13.82 8.19 -3.24
C LEU A 152 -12.32 8.57 -3.21
N GLY A 153 -11.45 7.74 -3.81
CA GLY A 153 -10.01 8.02 -3.86
C GLY A 153 -9.66 9.26 -4.68
N LEU A 154 -10.33 9.47 -5.81
CA LEU A 154 -10.14 10.65 -6.66
C LEU A 154 -10.60 11.93 -5.95
N ALA A 155 -11.80 11.91 -5.35
CA ALA A 155 -12.32 13.05 -4.59
C ALA A 155 -11.44 13.39 -3.37
N CYS A 156 -10.97 12.38 -2.62
CA CYS A 156 -10.02 12.62 -1.53
C CYS A 156 -8.74 13.32 -2.02
N ARG A 157 -8.16 12.89 -3.15
CA ARG A 157 -6.98 13.55 -3.73
C ARG A 157 -7.28 14.98 -4.18
N GLU A 158 -8.41 15.21 -4.82
CA GLU A 158 -8.86 16.52 -5.31
C GLU A 158 -9.05 17.53 -4.16
N HIS A 159 -9.60 17.08 -3.03
CA HIS A 159 -9.81 17.89 -1.83
C HIS A 159 -8.61 17.89 -0.83
N GLY A 160 -7.47 17.28 -1.19
CA GLY A 160 -6.27 17.22 -0.33
C GLY A 160 -6.40 16.34 0.92
N LEU A 161 -7.38 15.43 0.96
CA LEU A 161 -7.70 14.58 2.10
C LEU A 161 -6.84 13.31 2.11
N ARG A 162 -6.04 13.11 3.17
CA ARG A 162 -5.15 11.94 3.35
C ARG A 162 -5.82 10.71 3.97
N SER A 163 -7.04 10.85 4.48
CA SER A 163 -7.77 9.77 5.16
C SER A 163 -9.26 9.83 4.91
N ILE A 164 -9.90 8.66 4.92
CA ILE A 164 -11.35 8.50 4.79
C ILE A 164 -11.90 7.54 5.86
N LEU A 165 -12.91 8.00 6.59
CA LEU A 165 -13.68 7.20 7.54
C LEU A 165 -14.72 6.34 6.81
N ILE A 166 -14.89 5.09 7.24
CA ILE A 166 -15.95 4.19 6.77
C ILE A 166 -16.60 3.50 7.98
N GLY A 167 -17.93 3.50 8.03
CA GLY A 167 -18.73 2.89 9.09
C GLY A 167 -18.83 1.37 9.03
N HIS A 168 -17.70 0.67 8.94
CA HIS A 168 -17.66 -0.77 9.17
C HIS A 168 -17.60 -1.08 10.68
N HIS A 169 -18.39 -2.04 11.13
CA HIS A 169 -18.64 -2.33 12.56
C HIS A 169 -18.39 -3.80 12.96
N ALA A 170 -18.62 -4.16 14.22
CA ALA A 170 -18.28 -5.47 14.77
C ALA A 170 -19.01 -6.65 14.08
N ASP A 171 -20.25 -6.44 13.63
CA ASP A 171 -20.98 -7.46 12.86
C ASP A 171 -20.40 -7.64 11.45
N ASP A 172 -19.98 -6.57 10.78
CA ASP A 172 -19.28 -6.70 9.48
C ASP A 172 -18.02 -7.57 9.64
N GLN A 173 -17.35 -7.47 10.78
CA GLN A 173 -16.20 -8.29 11.14
C GLN A 173 -16.61 -9.76 11.33
N ALA A 174 -17.63 -10.04 12.15
CA ALA A 174 -18.14 -11.39 12.38
C ALA A 174 -18.62 -12.06 11.08
N GLU A 175 -19.42 -11.35 10.27
CA GLU A 175 -19.86 -11.77 8.93
C GLU A 175 -18.64 -12.10 8.04
N THR A 176 -17.64 -11.22 8.02
CA THR A 176 -16.43 -11.39 7.20
C THR A 176 -15.63 -12.62 7.62
N ILE A 177 -15.46 -12.87 8.92
CA ILE A 177 -14.73 -14.04 9.41
C ILE A 177 -15.49 -15.33 9.07
N LEU A 178 -16.80 -15.36 9.30
CA LEU A 178 -17.61 -16.56 9.05
C LEU A 178 -17.70 -16.90 7.55
N MET A 179 -17.86 -15.89 6.69
CA MET A 179 -17.78 -16.02 5.22
C MET A 179 -16.40 -16.51 4.75
N ARG A 180 -15.32 -16.12 5.44
CA ARG A 180 -13.97 -16.59 5.10
C ARG A 180 -13.71 -18.01 5.60
N LEU A 181 -14.29 -18.40 6.73
CA LEU A 181 -14.25 -19.77 7.24
C LEU A 181 -15.02 -20.74 6.32
N SER A 182 -16.21 -20.37 5.83
CA SER A 182 -17.00 -21.23 4.92
C SER A 182 -16.25 -21.57 3.63
N VAL A 183 -15.48 -20.63 3.08
CA VAL A 183 -14.59 -20.83 1.91
C VAL A 183 -13.15 -21.25 2.30
N ARG A 184 -12.97 -21.82 3.50
CA ARG A 184 -11.72 -22.44 4.01
C ARG A 184 -10.49 -21.54 4.02
N ARG A 185 -10.65 -20.23 4.27
CA ARG A 185 -9.51 -19.32 4.50
C ARG A 185 -8.94 -19.51 5.91
N VAL A 186 -7.62 -19.33 6.03
CA VAL A 186 -6.85 -19.46 7.27
C VAL A 186 -5.80 -18.36 7.39
N ARG A 187 -5.20 -18.20 8.58
CA ARG A 187 -4.07 -17.29 8.87
C ARG A 187 -4.35 -15.84 8.44
N THR A 188 -3.62 -15.28 7.47
CA THR A 188 -3.84 -13.93 6.93
C THR A 188 -5.25 -13.74 6.36
N GLY A 189 -5.89 -14.82 5.91
CA GLY A 189 -7.30 -14.81 5.53
C GLY A 189 -8.24 -14.50 6.71
N LEU A 190 -7.89 -14.87 7.93
CA LEU A 190 -8.70 -14.66 9.14
C LEU A 190 -8.40 -13.36 9.89
N GLN A 191 -7.61 -12.44 9.31
CA GLN A 191 -7.45 -11.08 9.83
C GLN A 191 -8.70 -10.18 9.63
N GLY A 192 -9.77 -10.70 9.04
CA GLY A 192 -11.01 -9.96 8.83
C GLY A 192 -10.83 -8.65 8.04
N ILE A 193 -11.50 -7.62 8.53
CA ILE A 193 -11.42 -6.21 8.18
C ILE A 193 -10.38 -5.56 9.12
N LEU A 194 -9.37 -4.88 8.56
CA LEU A 194 -8.37 -4.15 9.34
C LEU A 194 -8.90 -2.75 9.74
N PRO A 195 -8.57 -2.22 10.92
CA PRO A 195 -8.97 -0.86 11.32
C PRO A 195 -8.44 0.21 10.36
N VAL A 196 -7.16 0.13 9.99
CA VAL A 196 -6.49 1.01 9.01
C VAL A 196 -6.03 0.20 7.80
N LYS A 197 -6.27 0.71 6.59
CA LYS A 197 -5.78 0.09 5.34
C LYS A 197 -5.75 1.08 4.17
N GLU A 198 -4.85 0.91 3.22
CA GLU A 198 -4.93 1.59 1.92
C GLU A 198 -6.32 1.46 1.28
N ILE A 199 -6.78 2.51 0.60
CA ILE A 199 -7.99 2.44 -0.22
C ILE A 199 -7.85 1.37 -1.32
N PRO A 200 -8.75 0.36 -1.40
CA PRO A 200 -8.68 -0.71 -2.39
C PRO A 200 -9.12 -0.21 -3.78
N GLU A 201 -8.98 -1.05 -4.80
CA GLU A 201 -9.41 -0.79 -6.20
C GLU A 201 -8.74 0.40 -6.92
N CYS A 202 -8.01 1.25 -6.18
CA CYS A 202 -7.25 2.40 -6.65
C CYS A 202 -5.83 2.06 -7.13
N TYR A 203 -5.56 0.77 -7.37
CA TYR A 203 -4.29 0.31 -7.94
C TYR A 203 -4.02 1.03 -9.27
N GLY A 204 -2.88 1.71 -9.39
CA GLY A 204 -2.53 2.48 -10.59
C GLY A 204 -2.94 3.95 -10.56
N LEU A 205 -3.49 4.46 -9.45
CA LEU A 205 -3.76 5.89 -9.25
C LEU A 205 -2.69 6.56 -8.38
N HIS A 206 -1.83 7.39 -8.99
CA HIS A 206 -0.77 8.12 -8.29
C HIS A 206 -1.36 9.12 -7.28
N GLY A 207 -0.78 9.16 -6.07
CA GLY A 207 -1.22 10.00 -4.95
C GLY A 207 -2.44 9.44 -4.20
N ILE A 208 -2.96 8.28 -4.60
CA ILE A 208 -4.16 7.68 -4.00
C ILE A 208 -3.83 6.33 -3.33
N HIS A 209 -3.01 5.50 -3.97
CA HIS A 209 -2.67 4.18 -3.45
C HIS A 209 -1.15 3.95 -3.48
N GLN A 210 -0.51 3.85 -2.30
CA GLN A 210 0.92 3.52 -2.13
C GLN A 210 1.84 4.35 -3.03
N SER A 211 1.64 5.68 -3.06
CA SER A 211 2.36 6.62 -3.92
C SER A 211 2.08 8.08 -3.57
N GLY A 212 3.01 8.96 -3.92
CA GLY A 212 2.77 10.41 -3.94
C GLY A 212 2.97 11.14 -2.62
N GLY A 213 3.71 10.56 -1.67
CA GLY A 213 4.09 11.23 -0.43
C GLY A 213 4.85 10.35 0.57
N LEU A 214 5.59 11.01 1.46
CA LEU A 214 6.14 10.43 2.68
C LEU A 214 5.09 10.52 3.79
N ASP A 215 4.44 9.41 4.11
CA ASP A 215 3.78 9.28 5.41
C ASP A 215 4.84 8.92 6.46
N LEU A 216 5.14 9.90 7.31
CA LEU A 216 5.35 9.75 8.76
C LEU A 216 6.69 9.18 9.30
N LEU A 217 7.72 8.93 8.48
CA LEU A 217 9.08 8.77 9.02
C LEU A 217 9.77 10.14 9.18
N PRO A 218 10.44 10.42 10.32
CA PRO A 218 11.31 11.60 10.42
C PRO A 218 12.42 11.50 9.38
N ASN A 219 12.90 12.64 8.89
CA ASN A 219 14.09 12.65 8.04
C ASN A 219 15.24 11.94 8.78
N PRO A 220 15.81 10.86 8.22
CA PRO A 220 16.86 10.11 8.90
C PRO A 220 18.06 11.00 9.20
N THR A 221 18.68 10.77 10.35
CA THR A 221 19.93 11.41 10.77
C THR A 221 21.07 11.15 9.77
N ALA A 222 22.14 11.94 9.81
CA ALA A 222 23.26 11.78 8.88
C ALA A 222 23.89 10.37 8.89
N GLU A 223 23.88 9.67 10.03
CA GLU A 223 24.37 8.30 10.17
C GLU A 223 23.42 7.26 9.53
N GLU A 224 22.11 7.46 9.67
CA GLU A 224 21.07 6.67 8.99
C GLU A 224 21.08 6.94 7.47
N GLN A 225 21.43 8.16 7.06
CA GLN A 225 21.62 8.52 5.65
C GLN A 225 22.82 7.82 5.01
N GLN A 226 23.88 7.51 5.77
CA GLN A 226 25.02 6.72 5.30
C GLN A 226 24.71 5.23 5.09
N HIS A 227 23.63 4.72 5.70
CA HIS A 227 23.28 3.29 5.69
C HIS A 227 21.98 2.97 4.92
N GLN A 228 21.41 3.93 4.18
CA GLN A 228 19.99 3.92 3.83
C GLN A 228 19.45 2.57 3.31
N PRO A 229 18.55 1.90 4.06
CA PRO A 229 17.61 0.98 3.45
C PRO A 229 16.74 1.75 2.44
N ILE A 230 16.25 1.03 1.43
CA ILE A 230 15.37 1.57 0.39
C ILE A 230 14.17 2.26 1.07
N ARG A 231 14.04 3.58 0.91
CA ARG A 231 12.87 4.31 1.42
C ARG A 231 11.66 3.91 0.60
N ILE A 232 10.58 3.51 1.26
CA ILE A 232 9.38 3.03 0.61
C ILE A 232 8.31 4.12 0.70
N GLU A 233 7.67 4.47 -0.42
CA GLU A 233 6.52 5.38 -0.39
C GLU A 233 5.40 4.72 0.43
N THR A 234 5.15 5.27 1.61
CA THR A 234 4.05 4.91 2.50
C THR A 234 2.79 5.73 2.23
N GLY A 235 2.89 6.83 1.47
CA GLY A 235 1.79 7.75 1.19
C GLY A 235 0.64 7.17 0.37
N GLY A 236 -0.51 7.84 0.45
CA GLY A 236 -1.76 7.47 -0.19
C GLY A 236 -2.93 7.61 0.80
N ILE A 237 -4.15 7.36 0.33
CA ILE A 237 -5.35 7.56 1.14
C ILE A 237 -5.61 6.33 2.02
N LYS A 238 -5.62 6.56 3.34
CA LYS A 238 -5.94 5.54 4.34
C LYS A 238 -7.44 5.48 4.57
N ILE A 239 -8.03 4.29 4.47
CA ILE A 239 -9.34 4.02 5.08
C ILE A 239 -9.13 3.72 6.56
N ILE A 240 -9.94 4.36 7.39
CA ILE A 240 -9.98 4.19 8.85
C ILE A 240 -11.40 3.79 9.26
N ARG A 241 -11.51 2.83 10.18
CA ARG A 241 -12.78 2.19 10.58
C ARG A 241 -12.94 2.23 12.10
N PRO A 242 -13.30 3.40 12.68
CA PRO A 242 -13.43 3.55 14.13
C PRO A 242 -14.61 2.78 14.72
N LEU A 243 -15.55 2.29 13.88
CA LEU A 243 -16.72 1.58 14.38
C LEU A 243 -16.53 0.07 14.61
N LEU A 244 -15.37 -0.51 14.25
CA LEU A 244 -15.11 -1.95 14.37
C LEU A 244 -15.32 -2.55 15.77
N PRO A 245 -15.09 -1.85 16.90
CA PRO A 245 -15.39 -2.39 18.23
C PRO A 245 -16.88 -2.44 18.58
N PHE A 246 -17.73 -1.69 17.88
CA PHE A 246 -19.12 -1.48 18.26
C PHE A 246 -20.10 -2.39 17.50
N ARG A 247 -21.10 -2.90 18.20
CA ARG A 247 -22.20 -3.74 17.66
C ARG A 247 -23.25 -2.86 16.97
N LYS A 248 -23.93 -3.37 15.94
CA LYS A 248 -24.89 -2.61 15.12
C LYS A 248 -26.05 -2.00 15.93
N GLU A 249 -26.47 -2.66 17.00
CA GLU A 249 -27.56 -2.19 17.87
C GLU A 249 -27.20 -0.85 18.53
N ARG A 250 -25.92 -0.64 18.89
CA ARG A 250 -25.44 0.64 19.47
C ARG A 250 -25.37 1.76 18.44
N LEU A 251 -25.13 1.45 17.17
CA LEU A 251 -25.17 2.43 16.06
C LEU A 251 -26.59 2.96 15.83
N ILE A 252 -27.58 2.06 15.89
CA ILE A 252 -29.00 2.43 15.82
C ILE A 252 -29.39 3.24 17.05
N ALA A 253 -29.00 2.82 18.25
CA ALA A 253 -29.25 3.58 19.48
C ALA A 253 -28.64 4.99 19.44
N THR A 254 -27.45 5.16 18.85
CA THR A 254 -26.81 6.46 18.64
C THR A 254 -27.62 7.33 17.67
N CYS A 255 -28.03 6.81 16.52
CA CYS A 255 -28.86 7.58 15.57
C CYS A 255 -30.21 8.00 16.19
N LEU A 256 -30.82 7.13 17.00
CA LEU A 256 -32.06 7.43 17.72
C LEU A 256 -31.86 8.50 18.79
N ALA A 257 -30.75 8.46 19.53
CA ALA A 257 -30.43 9.44 20.57
C ALA A 257 -30.11 10.84 20.01
N ASP A 258 -29.43 10.90 18.85
CA ASP A 258 -29.02 12.15 18.20
C ASP A 258 -30.06 12.68 17.19
N GLU A 259 -31.26 12.07 17.13
CA GLU A 259 -32.31 12.34 16.11
C GLU A 259 -31.78 12.34 14.66
N MET A 260 -30.76 11.51 14.38
CA MET A 260 -30.12 11.43 13.07
C MET A 260 -30.92 10.50 12.15
N PRO A 261 -31.54 11.01 11.06
CA PRO A 261 -32.30 10.17 10.15
C PRO A 261 -31.41 9.30 9.25
N TRP A 262 -31.89 8.12 8.86
CA TRP A 262 -31.23 7.22 7.91
C TRP A 262 -32.21 6.59 6.92
N ILE A 263 -31.69 6.01 5.84
CA ILE A 263 -32.44 5.22 4.86
C ILE A 263 -32.22 3.74 5.17
N GLU A 264 -33.30 2.95 5.20
CA GLU A 264 -33.22 1.48 5.22
C GLU A 264 -33.37 0.91 3.81
N ASP A 265 -32.29 0.34 3.28
CA ASP A 265 -32.35 -0.39 2.01
C ASP A 265 -33.09 -1.72 2.20
N LYS A 266 -34.20 -1.87 1.46
CA LYS A 266 -35.09 -3.03 1.48
C LYS A 266 -34.38 -4.33 1.10
N THR A 267 -33.32 -4.26 0.29
CA THR A 267 -32.55 -5.45 -0.16
C THR A 267 -31.76 -6.12 0.96
N ASN A 268 -31.48 -5.41 2.08
CA ASN A 268 -30.83 -5.99 3.27
C ASN A 268 -31.65 -7.11 3.94
N HIS A 269 -32.94 -7.22 3.61
CA HIS A 269 -33.86 -8.21 4.18
C HIS A 269 -33.97 -9.50 3.35
N ASP A 270 -33.46 -9.53 2.11
CA ASP A 270 -33.45 -10.75 1.29
C ASP A 270 -32.25 -11.64 1.63
N GLN A 271 -32.53 -12.72 2.37
CA GLN A 271 -31.55 -13.72 2.80
C GLN A 271 -30.94 -14.55 1.65
N THR A 272 -31.57 -14.58 0.47
CA THR A 272 -31.12 -15.37 -0.69
C THR A 272 -30.29 -14.57 -1.69
N LEU A 273 -30.28 -13.24 -1.56
CA LEU A 273 -29.64 -12.33 -2.52
C LEU A 273 -28.11 -12.38 -2.48
N THR A 274 -27.51 -12.61 -1.30
CA THR A 274 -26.05 -12.75 -1.14
C THR A 274 -25.69 -13.71 0.00
N ASP A 275 -24.53 -14.38 -0.09
CA ASP A 275 -23.92 -15.15 1.01
C ASP A 275 -23.85 -14.33 2.31
N ARG A 276 -23.61 -13.02 2.17
CA ARG A 276 -23.49 -12.08 3.28
C ARG A 276 -24.83 -11.86 3.99
N ASN A 277 -25.93 -11.70 3.24
CA ASN A 277 -27.26 -11.59 3.81
C ASN A 277 -27.68 -12.90 4.49
N ALA A 278 -27.34 -14.06 3.91
CA ALA A 278 -27.58 -15.37 4.54
C ALA A 278 -26.83 -15.50 5.89
N ILE A 279 -25.55 -15.12 5.94
CA ILE A 279 -24.74 -15.12 7.17
C ILE A 279 -25.30 -14.13 8.21
N ARG A 280 -25.69 -12.92 7.80
CA ARG A 280 -26.33 -11.93 8.67
C ARG A 280 -27.64 -12.44 9.26
N HIS A 281 -28.48 -13.08 8.45
CA HIS A 281 -29.73 -13.70 8.90
C HIS A 281 -29.46 -14.84 9.89
N MET A 282 -28.45 -15.68 9.62
CA MET A 282 -28.03 -16.76 10.51
C MET A 282 -27.54 -16.22 11.87
N LEU A 283 -26.60 -15.27 11.88
CA LEU A 283 -26.06 -14.65 13.10
C LEU A 283 -27.15 -13.98 13.96
N ARG A 284 -28.20 -13.44 13.32
CA ARG A 284 -29.28 -12.70 13.99
C ARG A 284 -30.40 -13.57 14.55
N TYR A 285 -30.85 -14.58 13.79
CA TYR A 285 -32.05 -15.35 14.12
C TYR A 285 -31.78 -16.76 14.64
N HIS A 286 -30.52 -17.23 14.63
CA HIS A 286 -30.14 -18.56 15.09
C HIS A 286 -29.14 -18.49 16.24
N GLN A 287 -29.36 -19.29 17.28
CA GLN A 287 -28.42 -19.41 18.39
C GLN A 287 -27.24 -20.31 17.97
N LEU A 288 -26.15 -19.69 17.53
CA LEU A 288 -24.92 -20.42 17.18
C LEU A 288 -24.14 -20.86 18.43
N PRO A 289 -23.34 -21.94 18.35
CA PRO A 289 -22.37 -22.31 19.39
C PRO A 289 -21.42 -21.16 19.71
N VAL A 290 -20.95 -21.06 20.95
CA VAL A 290 -20.13 -19.94 21.46
C VAL A 290 -18.96 -19.58 20.53
N ALA A 291 -18.23 -20.57 20.00
CA ALA A 291 -17.11 -20.37 19.08
C ALA A 291 -17.47 -19.70 17.73
N LEU A 292 -18.76 -19.66 17.37
CA LEU A 292 -19.29 -19.03 16.15
C LEU A 292 -20.16 -17.80 16.45
N GLN A 293 -20.23 -17.35 17.71
CA GLN A 293 -20.90 -16.10 18.08
C GLN A 293 -20.03 -14.89 17.68
N PRO A 294 -20.63 -13.71 17.42
CA PRO A 294 -19.92 -12.54 16.92
C PRO A 294 -18.68 -12.17 17.74
N GLU A 295 -18.77 -12.25 19.06
CA GLU A 295 -17.71 -11.91 20.01
C GLU A 295 -16.47 -12.82 19.81
N SER A 296 -16.69 -14.13 19.64
CA SER A 296 -15.63 -15.11 19.37
C SER A 296 -15.03 -14.93 17.97
N LEU A 297 -15.84 -14.59 16.97
CA LEU A 297 -15.39 -14.34 15.60
C LEU A 297 -14.56 -13.05 15.50
N VAL A 298 -14.97 -12.00 16.21
CA VAL A 298 -14.21 -10.74 16.35
C VAL A 298 -12.91 -10.98 17.10
N GLY A 299 -12.93 -11.69 18.24
CA GLY A 299 -11.74 -12.06 19.00
C GLY A 299 -10.73 -12.87 18.18
N LEU A 300 -11.20 -13.85 17.39
CA LEU A 300 -10.37 -14.58 16.44
C LEU A 300 -9.71 -13.64 15.41
N SER A 301 -10.45 -12.65 14.91
CA SER A 301 -9.90 -11.64 13.99
C SER A 301 -8.78 -10.82 14.63
N HIS A 302 -8.96 -10.35 15.87
CA HIS A 302 -7.94 -9.59 16.60
C HIS A 302 -6.67 -10.43 16.82
N HIS A 303 -6.80 -11.64 17.36
CA HIS A 303 -5.66 -12.53 17.57
C HIS A 303 -4.91 -12.87 16.26
N MET A 304 -5.64 -13.00 15.14
CA MET A 304 -5.02 -13.19 13.82
C MET A 304 -4.37 -11.92 13.25
N GLN A 305 -4.84 -10.72 13.62
CA GLN A 305 -4.20 -9.46 13.26
C GLN A 305 -2.88 -9.30 13.99
N GLU A 306 -2.87 -9.44 15.32
CA GLU A 306 -1.68 -9.38 16.19
C GLU A 306 -0.59 -10.33 15.69
N ARG A 307 -0.93 -11.62 15.56
CA ARG A 307 0.01 -12.68 15.13
C ARG A 307 0.62 -12.46 13.74
N VAL A 308 -0.10 -11.77 12.85
CA VAL A 308 0.43 -11.43 11.51
C VAL A 308 1.33 -10.19 11.58
N GLU A 309 1.05 -9.25 12.49
CA GLU A 309 1.90 -8.08 12.69
C GLU A 309 3.23 -8.46 13.36
N GLU A 310 3.20 -9.26 14.44
CA GLU A 310 4.40 -9.85 15.06
C GLU A 310 5.30 -10.54 14.02
N GLY A 311 4.70 -11.38 13.16
CA GLY A 311 5.41 -12.04 12.07
C GLY A 311 6.00 -11.07 11.04
N ARG A 312 5.35 -9.93 10.80
CA ARG A 312 5.87 -8.87 9.92
C ARG A 312 7.03 -8.12 10.57
N GLU A 313 6.93 -7.76 11.84
CA GLU A 313 8.00 -7.08 12.58
C GLU A 313 9.27 -7.94 12.62
N LEU A 314 9.14 -9.24 12.92
CA LEU A 314 10.24 -10.21 12.88
C LEU A 314 10.85 -10.33 11.47
N ALA A 315 10.02 -10.34 10.42
CA ALA A 315 10.49 -10.39 9.03
C ALA A 315 11.20 -9.09 8.59
N GLU A 316 10.76 -7.93 9.09
CA GLU A 316 11.44 -6.64 8.85
C GLU A 316 12.77 -6.56 9.65
N GLY A 317 12.83 -7.20 10.83
CA GLY A 317 14.08 -7.46 11.54
C GLY A 317 15.08 -8.30 10.73
N LEU A 318 14.61 -9.37 10.08
CA LEU A 318 15.43 -10.16 9.14
C LEU A 318 15.84 -9.37 7.90
N LEU A 319 14.97 -8.49 7.38
CA LEU A 319 15.29 -7.64 6.22
C LEU A 319 16.48 -6.72 6.49
N LYS A 320 16.58 -6.17 7.71
CA LYS A 320 17.74 -5.35 8.16
C LYS A 320 19.06 -6.13 8.21
N LEU A 321 19.03 -7.46 8.23
CA LEU A 321 20.23 -8.30 8.15
C LEU A 321 20.71 -8.53 6.71
N CYS A 322 19.85 -8.31 5.71
CA CYS A 322 20.19 -8.46 4.30
C CYS A 322 20.99 -7.24 3.78
N LYS A 323 22.04 -7.48 3.00
CA LYS A 323 22.72 -6.42 2.25
C LYS A 323 21.94 -6.18 0.95
N LEU A 324 21.21 -5.06 0.90
CA LEU A 324 20.35 -4.68 -0.22
C LEU A 324 21.03 -3.64 -1.12
N ARG A 325 20.91 -3.79 -2.43
CA ARG A 325 21.29 -2.76 -3.43
C ARG A 325 20.24 -2.72 -4.53
N LEU A 326 19.48 -1.64 -4.61
CA LEU A 326 18.43 -1.47 -5.60
C LEU A 326 18.87 -0.51 -6.71
N ASP A 327 18.79 -0.96 -7.96
CA ASP A 327 18.91 -0.11 -9.14
C ASP A 327 17.52 0.20 -9.69
N LEU A 328 17.03 1.40 -9.39
CA LEU A 328 15.71 1.88 -9.78
C LEU A 328 15.54 2.01 -11.29
N ARG A 329 16.65 2.17 -12.05
CA ARG A 329 16.61 2.36 -13.49
C ARG A 329 16.23 1.09 -14.24
N GLY A 330 16.72 -0.05 -13.75
CA GLY A 330 16.34 -1.39 -14.21
C GLY A 330 15.18 -2.02 -13.42
N GLY A 331 14.88 -1.48 -12.23
CA GLY A 331 13.95 -2.10 -11.29
C GLY A 331 14.46 -3.44 -10.75
N ILE A 332 15.74 -3.48 -10.38
CA ILE A 332 16.46 -4.69 -9.97
C ILE A 332 17.05 -4.53 -8.57
N LEU A 333 16.68 -5.45 -7.69
CA LEU A 333 17.17 -5.56 -6.33
C LEU A 333 18.23 -6.66 -6.24
N ARG A 334 19.45 -6.32 -5.84
CA ARG A 334 20.49 -7.28 -5.45
C ARG A 334 20.42 -7.50 -3.94
N VAL A 335 20.45 -8.77 -3.52
CA VAL A 335 20.32 -9.20 -2.13
C VAL A 335 21.38 -10.21 -1.78
N ASN A 336 22.12 -9.98 -0.70
CA ASN A 336 22.89 -11.03 -0.01
C ASN A 336 22.16 -11.41 1.29
N PHE A 337 21.88 -12.71 1.43
CA PHE A 337 21.10 -13.28 2.54
C PHE A 337 21.96 -13.87 3.68
N VAL A 338 23.30 -13.81 3.64
CA VAL A 338 24.18 -14.60 4.54
C VAL A 338 23.82 -14.45 6.02
N LYS A 339 23.65 -13.21 6.51
CA LYS A 339 23.27 -12.97 7.92
C LYS A 339 21.83 -13.39 8.24
N ALA A 340 20.89 -13.13 7.33
CA ALA A 340 19.48 -13.51 7.50
C ALA A 340 19.31 -15.05 7.50
N ARG A 341 20.09 -15.75 6.67
CA ARG A 341 20.16 -17.22 6.63
C ARG A 341 20.69 -17.77 7.94
N LEU A 342 21.79 -17.24 8.49
CA LEU A 342 22.29 -17.65 9.81
C LEU A 342 21.25 -17.45 10.94
N ALA A 343 20.39 -16.43 10.87
CA ALA A 343 19.31 -16.24 11.82
C ALA A 343 18.16 -17.26 11.63
N ILE A 344 17.76 -17.49 10.37
CA ILE A 344 16.74 -18.48 10.01
C ILE A 344 17.19 -19.91 10.35
N ASP A 345 18.45 -20.26 10.10
CA ASP A 345 19.03 -21.58 10.37
C ASP A 345 19.04 -21.88 11.89
N LYS A 346 19.37 -20.87 12.72
CA LYS A 346 19.28 -20.98 14.18
C LYS A 346 17.84 -21.18 14.65
N LEU A 347 16.89 -20.44 14.09
CA LEU A 347 15.47 -20.58 14.43
C LEU A 347 14.88 -21.90 13.92
N ALA A 348 15.36 -22.43 12.80
CA ALA A 348 14.91 -23.70 12.25
C ALA A 348 15.21 -24.88 13.17
N ALA A 349 16.29 -24.79 13.97
CA ALA A 349 16.67 -25.81 14.94
C ALA A 349 15.69 -25.94 16.13
N THR A 350 14.92 -24.90 16.45
CA THR A 350 13.90 -24.91 17.53
C THR A 350 12.47 -24.89 16.98
N GLU A 351 12.21 -24.06 15.96
CA GLU A 351 10.86 -23.77 15.44
C GLU A 351 10.83 -23.70 13.90
N GLY A 352 11.09 -24.82 13.22
CA GLY A 352 11.08 -24.90 11.75
C GLY A 352 9.83 -24.32 11.05
N LYS A 353 8.63 -24.45 11.66
CA LYS A 353 7.38 -23.86 11.13
C LYS A 353 7.36 -22.33 11.20
N LEU A 354 7.93 -21.74 12.26
CA LEU A 354 8.08 -20.29 12.37
C LEU A 354 9.17 -19.79 11.43
N ALA A 355 10.32 -20.46 11.38
CA ALA A 355 11.41 -20.15 10.46
C ALA A 355 10.94 -20.11 8.99
N ARG A 356 10.17 -21.10 8.53
CA ARG A 356 9.57 -21.11 7.18
C ARG A 356 8.53 -20.00 6.96
N THR A 357 7.78 -19.63 7.99
CA THR A 357 6.83 -18.50 7.94
C THR A 357 7.59 -17.18 7.78
N LEU A 358 8.64 -16.93 8.58
CA LEU A 358 9.44 -15.70 8.51
C LEU A 358 10.23 -15.60 7.20
N ALA A 359 10.79 -16.72 6.71
CA ALA A 359 11.44 -16.78 5.40
C ALA A 359 10.46 -16.43 4.26
N THR A 360 9.22 -16.95 4.31
CA THR A 360 8.15 -16.61 3.38
C THR A 360 7.82 -15.11 3.42
N LEU A 361 7.68 -14.53 4.61
CA LEU A 361 7.38 -13.09 4.79
C LEU A 361 8.52 -12.21 4.27
N LEU A 362 9.77 -12.56 4.56
CA LEU A 362 10.97 -11.87 4.06
C LEU A 362 11.05 -11.88 2.52
N LEU A 363 10.86 -13.05 1.89
CA LEU A 363 10.88 -13.15 0.43
C LEU A 363 9.70 -12.40 -0.21
N ALA A 364 8.49 -12.49 0.36
CA ALA A 364 7.34 -11.74 -0.11
C ALA A 364 7.52 -10.22 0.02
N ARG A 365 8.19 -9.76 1.08
CA ARG A 365 8.56 -8.35 1.29
C ARG A 365 9.53 -7.86 0.20
N LEU A 366 10.57 -8.64 -0.10
CA LEU A 366 11.52 -8.34 -1.19
C LEU A 366 10.85 -8.34 -2.57
N VAL A 367 10.00 -9.32 -2.86
CA VAL A 367 9.19 -9.38 -4.08
C VAL A 367 8.31 -8.14 -4.23
N THR A 368 7.72 -7.64 -3.14
CA THR A 368 6.82 -6.46 -3.16
C THR A 368 7.51 -5.17 -3.62
N LEU A 369 8.84 -5.10 -3.54
CA LEU A 369 9.66 -3.95 -3.98
C LEU A 369 9.93 -3.94 -5.49
N VAL A 370 9.95 -5.10 -6.16
CA VAL A 370 10.30 -5.23 -7.59
C VAL A 370 9.21 -5.89 -8.45
N SER A 371 8.12 -6.33 -7.83
CA SER A 371 6.97 -6.94 -8.53
C SER A 371 6.04 -5.88 -9.11
N HIS A 372 5.47 -6.21 -10.26
CA HIS A 372 4.36 -5.49 -10.88
C HIS A 372 3.01 -5.76 -10.20
N VAL A 373 2.90 -6.86 -9.44
CA VAL A 373 1.64 -7.33 -8.86
C VAL A 373 1.23 -6.43 -7.69
N SER A 374 -0.04 -6.02 -7.66
CA SER A 374 -0.60 -5.22 -6.56
C SER A 374 -0.63 -5.96 -5.23
N THR A 375 -0.89 -7.27 -5.24
CA THR A 375 -0.97 -8.12 -4.05
C THR A 375 -0.18 -9.42 -4.23
N VAL A 376 0.86 -9.61 -3.42
CA VAL A 376 1.64 -10.86 -3.38
C VAL A 376 0.87 -11.94 -2.60
N LYS A 377 0.77 -13.16 -3.14
CA LYS A 377 0.15 -14.31 -2.46
C LYS A 377 1.24 -15.21 -1.86
N TYR A 378 1.14 -15.50 -0.57
CA TYR A 378 2.16 -16.24 0.20
C TYR A 378 2.20 -17.75 -0.10
N ASP A 379 1.11 -18.31 -0.62
CA ASP A 379 0.94 -19.73 -0.99
C ASP A 379 1.89 -20.23 -2.10
N ARG A 380 2.58 -19.31 -2.79
CA ARG A 380 3.49 -19.61 -3.89
C ARG A 380 4.97 -19.60 -3.50
N PHE A 381 5.29 -19.38 -2.23
CA PHE A 381 6.67 -19.13 -1.78
C PHE A 381 7.44 -20.37 -1.33
N ASP A 382 6.82 -21.53 -1.17
CA ASP A 382 7.50 -22.73 -0.67
C ASP A 382 8.80 -23.06 -1.43
N ASN A 383 8.73 -23.22 -2.75
CA ASN A 383 9.90 -23.47 -3.59
C ASN A 383 10.94 -22.34 -3.55
N ALA A 384 10.51 -21.09 -3.32
CA ALA A 384 11.40 -19.93 -3.22
C ALA A 384 12.14 -19.91 -1.88
N VAL A 385 11.46 -20.25 -0.79
CA VAL A 385 12.07 -20.46 0.54
C VAL A 385 13.07 -21.60 0.47
N ASP A 386 12.70 -22.72 -0.14
CA ASP A 386 13.58 -23.88 -0.30
C ASP A 386 14.83 -23.55 -1.13
N ALA A 387 14.72 -22.73 -2.18
CA ALA A 387 15.84 -22.32 -3.01
C ALA A 387 16.80 -21.32 -2.34
N VAL A 388 16.30 -20.41 -1.51
CA VAL A 388 17.11 -19.36 -0.83
C VAL A 388 17.62 -19.83 0.55
N PHE A 389 16.87 -20.69 1.23
CA PHE A 389 17.17 -21.23 2.56
C PHE A 389 17.12 -22.78 2.53
N PRO A 390 18.12 -23.47 1.93
CA PRO A 390 18.10 -24.93 1.74
C PRO A 390 18.00 -25.77 3.02
N THR A 391 18.32 -25.19 4.18
CA THR A 391 18.16 -25.74 5.54
C THR A 391 16.69 -25.97 5.93
N LEU A 392 15.75 -25.28 5.27
CA LEU A 392 14.31 -25.44 5.45
C LEU A 392 13.67 -26.48 4.50
N GLN A 393 14.47 -27.11 3.62
CA GLN A 393 13.99 -28.15 2.72
C GLN A 393 13.60 -29.42 3.48
N SER A 394 12.41 -29.94 3.19
CA SER A 394 11.93 -31.23 3.69
C SER A 394 12.51 -32.45 2.93
N THR A 395 13.28 -32.22 1.86
CA THR A 395 13.83 -33.26 0.97
C THR A 395 15.26 -32.95 0.55
N LYS A 396 15.92 -33.87 -0.20
CA LYS A 396 17.37 -33.87 -0.47
C LYS A 396 17.93 -32.49 -0.90
N ILE A 397 18.89 -32.00 -0.12
CA ILE A 397 19.57 -30.71 -0.30
C ILE A 397 20.25 -30.63 -1.68
N SER A 398 19.74 -29.75 -2.55
CA SER A 398 20.50 -29.31 -3.72
C SER A 398 21.52 -28.25 -3.32
N THR A 399 22.81 -28.49 -3.62
CA THR A 399 23.92 -27.67 -3.13
C THR A 399 24.20 -26.41 -3.95
N THR A 400 23.64 -26.30 -5.16
CA THR A 400 23.81 -25.14 -6.04
C THR A 400 22.47 -24.41 -6.25
N PRO A 401 22.39 -23.11 -5.95
CA PRO A 401 21.17 -22.35 -6.18
C PRO A 401 20.91 -22.22 -7.69
N LYS A 402 19.66 -22.47 -8.09
CA LYS A 402 19.20 -22.33 -9.47
C LYS A 402 18.31 -21.09 -9.62
N PRO A 403 18.27 -20.45 -10.80
CA PRO A 403 17.31 -19.38 -11.05
C PRO A 403 15.86 -19.90 -10.93
N PHE A 404 14.96 -19.07 -10.42
CA PHE A 404 13.53 -19.40 -10.29
C PHE A 404 12.65 -18.15 -10.43
N THR A 405 11.34 -18.34 -10.58
CA THR A 405 10.37 -17.23 -10.58
C THR A 405 9.30 -17.47 -9.52
N VAL A 406 8.94 -16.42 -8.76
CA VAL A 406 7.80 -16.41 -7.85
C VAL A 406 7.03 -15.10 -8.00
N SER A 407 5.70 -15.16 -8.08
CA SER A 407 4.83 -13.96 -8.19
C SER A 407 5.25 -12.92 -9.23
N GLY A 408 5.68 -13.38 -10.41
CA GLY A 408 6.09 -12.52 -11.54
C GLY A 408 7.47 -11.85 -11.36
N VAL A 409 8.24 -12.28 -10.37
CA VAL A 409 9.60 -11.81 -10.07
C VAL A 409 10.59 -12.95 -10.26
N TYR A 410 11.60 -12.71 -11.09
CA TYR A 410 12.68 -13.63 -11.41
C TYR A 410 13.85 -13.42 -10.45
N PHE A 411 14.35 -14.53 -9.91
CA PHE A 411 15.47 -14.62 -8.99
C PHE A 411 16.64 -15.30 -9.72
N PHE A 412 17.76 -14.61 -9.84
CA PHE A 412 18.96 -15.10 -10.50
C PHE A 412 20.16 -15.09 -9.53
N PRO A 413 20.68 -16.26 -9.09
CA PRO A 413 21.85 -16.31 -8.23
C PRO A 413 23.13 -16.01 -9.02
N SER A 414 24.09 -15.35 -8.38
CA SER A 414 25.42 -15.09 -8.92
C SER A 414 26.46 -15.28 -7.82
N PRO A 415 27.60 -15.96 -8.07
CA PRO A 415 28.61 -16.20 -7.05
C PRO A 415 29.21 -14.87 -6.57
N VAL A 416 29.42 -14.73 -5.26
CA VAL A 416 30.07 -13.53 -4.69
C VAL A 416 31.56 -13.53 -5.04
N SER A 417 32.02 -12.44 -5.63
CA SER A 417 33.44 -12.18 -5.85
C SER A 417 33.87 -10.96 -5.03
N GLU A 418 34.78 -11.18 -4.09
CA GLU A 418 35.53 -10.11 -3.42
C GLU A 418 37.02 -10.29 -3.76
N ALA A 419 37.68 -9.19 -4.13
CA ALA A 419 39.12 -9.13 -4.45
C ALA A 419 39.64 -10.24 -5.39
N GLY A 420 38.85 -10.67 -6.37
CA GLY A 420 39.25 -11.70 -7.36
C GLY A 420 39.18 -13.14 -6.86
N SER A 421 38.80 -13.38 -5.59
CA SER A 421 38.51 -14.70 -5.06
C SER A 421 37.00 -14.95 -5.07
N ILE A 422 36.60 -16.20 -5.36
CA ILE A 422 35.20 -16.64 -5.26
C ILE A 422 35.02 -17.27 -3.88
N LEU A 423 34.22 -16.65 -3.03
CA LEU A 423 33.86 -17.23 -1.73
C LEU A 423 32.98 -18.46 -1.96
N LYS A 424 33.52 -19.66 -1.71
CA LYS A 424 32.83 -20.93 -1.95
C LYS A 424 31.53 -21.01 -1.15
N GLY A 425 30.39 -20.96 -1.84
CA GLY A 425 29.05 -21.16 -1.27
C GLY A 425 28.25 -19.88 -1.03
N GLU A 426 28.83 -18.69 -1.21
CA GLU A 426 28.10 -17.42 -1.09
C GLU A 426 27.59 -16.92 -2.44
N PHE A 427 26.32 -16.51 -2.48
CA PHE A 427 25.64 -16.03 -3.68
C PHE A 427 24.93 -14.70 -3.42
N GLU A 428 25.15 -13.72 -4.31
CA GLU A 428 24.28 -12.54 -4.44
C GLU A 428 23.10 -12.92 -5.35
N TRP A 429 21.88 -12.64 -4.90
CA TRP A 429 20.67 -12.84 -5.69
C TRP A 429 20.30 -11.55 -6.38
N THR A 430 20.24 -11.59 -7.72
CA THR A 430 19.67 -10.52 -8.54
C THR A 430 18.19 -10.81 -8.73
N ILE A 431 17.34 -9.92 -8.24
CA ILE A 431 15.88 -10.07 -8.16
C ILE A 431 15.23 -8.93 -8.95
N GLY A 432 14.30 -9.23 -9.86
CA GLY A 432 13.62 -8.21 -10.66
C GLY A 432 12.37 -8.76 -11.33
N ARG A 433 11.63 -7.92 -12.07
CA ARG A 433 10.49 -8.39 -12.87
C ARG A 433 10.93 -9.52 -13.80
N GLN A 434 10.12 -10.57 -13.93
CA GLN A 434 10.31 -11.55 -15.00
C GLN A 434 10.22 -10.84 -16.37
N ALA A 435 11.06 -11.26 -17.33
CA ALA A 435 10.96 -10.83 -18.71
C ALA A 435 9.58 -11.17 -19.29
N TYR A 436 9.10 -10.34 -20.21
CA TYR A 436 7.84 -10.58 -20.90
C TYR A 436 7.93 -11.83 -21.77
N SER A 437 6.94 -12.71 -21.64
CA SER A 437 6.96 -14.00 -22.32
C SER A 437 6.58 -13.88 -23.81
N ASN A 438 5.77 -12.87 -24.14
CA ASN A 438 5.40 -12.45 -25.48
C ASN A 438 5.18 -10.92 -25.52
N ALA A 439 5.00 -10.35 -26.72
CA ALA A 439 4.75 -8.92 -26.95
C ALA A 439 3.42 -8.37 -26.37
N SER A 440 2.68 -9.17 -25.61
CA SER A 440 1.32 -8.93 -25.13
C SER A 440 1.20 -8.75 -23.60
N ASP A 441 2.28 -8.91 -22.84
CA ASP A 441 2.23 -8.99 -21.36
C ASP A 441 2.26 -7.62 -20.64
N ALA A 442 2.51 -6.52 -21.35
CA ALA A 442 2.26 -5.15 -20.89
C ALA A 442 1.71 -4.33 -22.06
N PRO A 443 0.48 -3.79 -21.99
CA PRO A 443 -0.09 -3.02 -23.08
C PRO A 443 0.74 -1.74 -23.30
N PRO A 444 1.03 -1.37 -24.56
CA PRO A 444 1.73 -0.12 -24.85
C PRO A 444 0.89 1.07 -24.40
N VAL A 445 1.50 2.03 -23.72
CA VAL A 445 0.82 3.28 -23.39
C VAL A 445 0.91 4.20 -24.60
N LEU A 446 -0.24 4.47 -25.22
CA LEU A 446 -0.41 5.36 -26.36
C LEU A 446 -0.32 6.82 -25.90
N ILE A 447 0.66 7.57 -26.44
CA ILE A 447 0.85 8.99 -26.13
C ILE A 447 0.57 9.81 -27.38
N THR A 448 -0.67 10.29 -27.48
CA THR A 448 -1.16 11.06 -28.62
C THR A 448 -0.70 12.54 -28.58
N PRO A 449 -0.58 13.18 -29.75
CA PRO A 449 -0.43 14.64 -29.87
C PRO A 449 -1.56 15.43 -29.18
N PRO A 450 -1.29 16.65 -28.66
CA PRO A 450 -2.34 17.56 -28.19
C PRO A 450 -3.24 18.01 -29.36
N LYS A 451 -4.56 17.95 -29.17
CA LYS A 451 -5.56 18.22 -30.22
C LYS A 451 -5.54 19.66 -30.74
N ASN A 452 -5.26 20.64 -29.86
CA ASN A 452 -5.06 22.04 -30.23
C ASN A 452 -3.59 22.39 -30.02
N LEU A 453 -2.90 22.77 -31.09
CA LEU A 453 -1.46 23.02 -31.10
C LEU A 453 -1.09 24.45 -30.62
N ASP A 454 -1.78 24.95 -29.58
CA ASP A 454 -1.48 26.26 -29.00
C ASP A 454 -0.08 26.24 -28.38
N ARG A 455 0.87 26.83 -29.12
CA ARG A 455 2.31 26.82 -28.81
C ARG A 455 2.66 27.43 -27.44
N ALA A 456 1.74 28.19 -26.83
CA ALA A 456 1.88 28.73 -25.48
C ALA A 456 1.61 27.69 -24.37
N VAL A 457 0.71 26.73 -24.57
CA VAL A 457 0.29 25.76 -23.53
C VAL A 457 1.17 24.50 -23.52
N ALA A 458 1.72 24.11 -24.67
CA ALA A 458 2.69 23.01 -24.78
C ALA A 458 4.02 23.25 -24.02
N ALA A 459 4.21 24.45 -23.46
CA ALA A 459 5.40 24.86 -22.72
C ALA A 459 5.41 24.39 -21.26
N THR A 460 4.27 24.13 -20.61
CA THR A 460 4.26 23.77 -19.18
C THR A 460 5.03 22.48 -18.90
N THR A 461 5.66 22.44 -17.73
CA THR A 461 6.48 21.34 -17.23
C THR A 461 5.71 20.02 -17.14
N PRO A 462 6.40 18.87 -16.99
CA PRO A 462 5.75 17.58 -16.79
C PRO A 462 4.69 17.57 -15.67
N GLU A 463 4.81 18.48 -14.69
CA GLU A 463 3.92 18.72 -13.55
C GLU A 463 2.41 18.70 -13.85
N ASN A 464 1.98 19.23 -15.00
CA ASN A 464 0.55 19.26 -15.37
C ASN A 464 0.03 17.94 -15.94
N ALA A 465 0.90 17.06 -16.45
CA ALA A 465 0.49 15.75 -16.95
C ALA A 465 0.34 14.76 -15.77
N GLY A 466 -0.80 14.08 -15.66
CA GLY A 466 -0.98 13.04 -14.63
C GLY A 466 0.01 11.88 -14.81
N TYR A 467 0.55 11.35 -13.70
CA TYR A 467 1.34 10.11 -13.75
C TYR A 467 0.47 8.91 -14.13
N GLN A 468 0.96 8.11 -15.07
CA GLN A 468 0.38 6.83 -15.47
C GLN A 468 1.28 5.69 -14.98
N LEU A 469 0.71 4.56 -14.56
CA LEU A 469 1.50 3.42 -14.11
C LEU A 469 1.92 2.53 -15.28
N PHE A 470 3.17 2.68 -15.73
CA PHE A 470 3.78 1.75 -16.67
C PHE A 470 4.19 0.46 -15.94
N ASP A 471 3.77 -0.67 -16.53
CA ASP A 471 4.04 -2.05 -16.16
C ASP A 471 3.75 -2.54 -14.74
N GLY A 472 3.41 -1.64 -13.81
CA GLY A 472 3.24 -1.93 -12.39
C GLY A 472 4.36 -1.39 -11.51
N ARG A 473 5.53 -1.02 -12.07
CA ARG A 473 6.71 -0.53 -11.34
C ARG A 473 7.04 0.94 -11.56
N PHE A 474 6.70 1.53 -12.70
CA PHE A 474 7.15 2.90 -13.05
C PHE A 474 5.97 3.86 -13.16
N TRP A 475 5.95 4.92 -12.37
CA TRP A 475 5.11 6.07 -12.62
C TRP A 475 5.76 6.89 -13.73
N VAL A 476 5.06 7.03 -14.86
CA VAL A 476 5.58 7.68 -16.06
C VAL A 476 4.64 8.80 -16.50
N ARG A 477 5.25 9.90 -16.92
CA ARG A 477 4.60 11.16 -17.25
C ARG A 477 5.32 11.70 -18.47
N ILE A 478 4.63 11.79 -19.61
CA ILE A 478 5.24 12.13 -20.90
C ILE A 478 4.44 13.26 -21.56
N VAL A 479 5.15 14.30 -21.97
CA VAL A 479 4.64 15.41 -22.76
C VAL A 479 5.15 15.22 -24.19
N ASN A 480 4.24 14.94 -25.12
CA ASN A 480 4.51 14.78 -26.54
C ASN A 480 3.98 16.00 -27.31
N PRO A 481 4.78 17.05 -27.54
CA PRO A 481 4.39 18.22 -28.34
C PRO A 481 4.66 18.01 -29.84
N THR A 482 4.80 16.76 -30.30
CA THR A 482 4.97 16.41 -31.72
C THR A 482 3.63 16.03 -32.34
N ASP A 483 3.60 15.98 -33.67
CA ASP A 483 2.51 15.50 -34.51
C ASP A 483 2.46 13.96 -34.62
N GLN A 484 3.49 13.25 -34.15
CA GLN A 484 3.57 11.79 -34.21
C GLN A 484 3.05 11.13 -32.94
N ILE A 485 2.43 9.96 -33.11
CA ILE A 485 2.07 9.08 -32.00
C ILE A 485 3.36 8.43 -31.44
N VAL A 486 3.50 8.46 -30.12
CA VAL A 486 4.59 7.82 -29.40
C VAL A 486 4.02 6.70 -28.53
N HIS A 487 4.69 5.55 -28.52
CA HIS A 487 4.36 4.43 -27.65
C HIS A 487 5.39 4.33 -26.52
N LEU A 488 4.92 4.00 -25.32
CA LEU A 488 5.76 3.53 -24.23
C LEU A 488 5.52 2.03 -24.04
N ARG A 489 6.55 1.22 -24.31
CA ARG A 489 6.49 -0.25 -24.24
C ARG A 489 7.78 -0.85 -23.67
N PRO A 490 7.81 -2.17 -23.38
CA PRO A 490 9.06 -2.85 -23.04
C PRO A 490 10.09 -2.87 -24.18
N LEU A 491 11.37 -2.92 -23.83
CA LEU A 491 12.48 -3.17 -24.75
C LEU A 491 12.39 -4.60 -25.31
N GLY A 492 12.26 -4.75 -26.63
CA GLY A 492 12.24 -6.03 -27.31
C GLY A 492 13.63 -6.48 -27.77
N LYS A 493 13.80 -7.80 -27.99
CA LYS A 493 15.04 -8.36 -28.57
C LYS A 493 15.38 -7.74 -29.95
N GLY A 494 14.35 -7.40 -30.73
CA GLY A 494 14.48 -6.74 -32.03
C GLY A 494 15.02 -5.30 -31.97
N ASP A 495 14.88 -4.60 -30.84
CA ASP A 495 15.42 -3.23 -30.70
C ASP A 495 16.94 -3.23 -30.49
N LEU A 496 17.49 -4.30 -29.89
CA LEU A 496 18.91 -4.37 -29.51
C LEU A 496 19.87 -4.12 -30.69
N PRO A 497 19.69 -4.72 -31.90
CA PRO A 497 20.46 -4.39 -33.10
C PRO A 497 20.56 -2.89 -33.41
N HIS A 498 19.50 -2.12 -33.19
CA HIS A 498 19.43 -0.67 -33.50
C HIS A 498 20.10 0.22 -32.45
N ILE A 499 20.45 -0.34 -31.28
CA ILE A 499 21.15 0.38 -30.21
C ILE A 499 22.68 0.26 -30.41
N THR A 500 23.42 1.36 -30.23
CA THR A 500 24.89 1.36 -30.43
C THR A 500 25.64 0.54 -29.36
N LYS A 501 26.82 -0.02 -29.70
CA LYS A 501 27.63 -0.84 -28.76
C LYS A 501 27.94 -0.14 -27.41
N PRO A 502 28.28 1.16 -27.35
CA PRO A 502 28.47 1.85 -26.06
C PRO A 502 27.21 1.87 -25.21
N ILE A 503 26.05 2.14 -25.81
CA ILE A 503 24.76 2.19 -25.08
C ILE A 503 24.35 0.79 -24.60
N ARG A 504 24.56 -0.27 -25.40
CA ARG A 504 24.34 -1.65 -24.94
C ARG A 504 25.17 -1.99 -23.69
N LYS A 505 26.42 -1.52 -23.59
CA LYS A 505 27.26 -1.71 -22.39
C LYS A 505 26.72 -0.97 -21.15
N ILE A 506 26.03 0.16 -21.32
CA ILE A 506 25.35 0.86 -20.22
C ILE A 506 24.13 0.06 -19.78
N ILE A 507 23.31 -0.37 -20.74
CA ILE A 507 22.11 -1.20 -20.49
C ILE A 507 22.49 -2.47 -19.71
N THR A 508 23.46 -3.26 -20.19
CA THR A 508 23.85 -4.53 -19.54
C THR A 508 24.46 -4.36 -18.15
N ARG A 509 25.04 -3.18 -17.85
CA ARG A 509 25.60 -2.85 -16.52
C ARG A 509 24.52 -2.55 -15.49
N VAL A 510 23.46 -1.85 -15.91
CA VAL A 510 22.31 -1.50 -15.06
C VAL A 510 21.35 -2.69 -14.93
N THR A 511 21.13 -3.38 -16.04
CA THR A 511 20.11 -4.40 -16.21
C THR A 511 20.74 -5.61 -16.92
N PRO A 512 21.19 -6.65 -16.20
CA PRO A 512 21.89 -7.78 -16.81
C PRO A 512 20.93 -8.84 -17.35
N GLY A 513 21.39 -9.63 -18.33
CA GLY A 513 20.69 -10.84 -18.80
C GLY A 513 19.26 -10.59 -19.29
N SER A 514 18.34 -11.47 -18.94
CA SER A 514 16.92 -11.41 -19.36
C SER A 514 16.15 -10.21 -18.78
N PHE A 515 16.64 -9.56 -17.71
CA PHE A 515 15.98 -8.37 -17.15
C PHE A 515 15.95 -7.19 -18.13
N ILE A 516 16.83 -7.18 -19.15
CA ILE A 516 16.92 -6.13 -20.19
C ILE A 516 15.57 -5.90 -20.87
N GLU A 517 14.84 -6.99 -21.14
CA GLU A 517 13.54 -6.98 -21.80
C GLU A 517 12.43 -6.36 -20.92
N THR A 518 12.75 -5.96 -19.69
CA THR A 518 11.82 -5.28 -18.77
C THR A 518 12.00 -3.76 -18.73
N LEU A 519 12.96 -3.19 -19.47
CA LEU A 519 13.19 -1.74 -19.50
C LEU A 519 12.09 -1.02 -20.30
N PRO A 520 11.55 0.12 -19.82
CA PRO A 520 10.68 0.97 -20.62
C PRO A 520 11.46 1.65 -21.75
N VAL A 521 10.89 1.64 -22.95
CA VAL A 521 11.38 2.38 -24.12
C VAL A 521 10.29 3.23 -24.71
N LEU A 522 10.66 4.39 -25.24
CA LEU A 522 9.80 5.15 -26.13
C LEU A 522 10.11 4.75 -27.57
N THR A 523 9.05 4.52 -28.31
CA THR A 523 9.07 4.22 -29.74
C THR A 523 8.16 5.18 -30.50
N LYS A 524 8.50 5.45 -31.75
CA LYS A 524 7.60 6.11 -32.71
C LYS A 524 7.16 5.09 -33.75
N ILE A 525 5.96 5.28 -34.29
CA ILE A 525 5.50 4.61 -35.51
C ILE A 525 5.67 5.58 -36.67
N ASP A 526 6.26 5.13 -37.78
CA ASP A 526 6.32 5.91 -39.02
C ASP A 526 5.08 5.72 -39.91
N ALA A 527 5.00 6.44 -41.03
CA ALA A 527 3.85 6.40 -41.93
C ALA A 527 3.62 5.03 -42.57
N ASP A 528 4.67 4.20 -42.65
CA ASP A 528 4.64 2.84 -43.18
C ASP A 528 4.29 1.79 -42.10
N GLY A 529 4.04 2.23 -40.87
CA GLY A 529 3.69 1.37 -39.74
C GLY A 529 4.87 0.74 -39.01
N ASN A 530 6.11 1.06 -39.39
CA ASN A 530 7.30 0.52 -38.72
C ASN A 530 7.54 1.24 -37.40
N GLU A 531 7.83 0.46 -36.36
CA GLU A 531 8.13 0.98 -35.04
C GLU A 531 9.64 1.12 -34.84
N SER A 532 10.08 2.30 -34.38
CA SER A 532 11.51 2.58 -34.13
C SER A 532 11.75 3.18 -32.75
N ILE A 533 12.77 2.69 -32.05
CA ILE A 533 13.14 3.15 -30.71
C ILE A 533 13.74 4.57 -30.74
N ILE A 534 13.20 5.46 -29.91
CA ILE A 534 13.60 6.87 -29.83
C ILE A 534 14.22 7.27 -28.48
N ALA A 535 13.91 6.56 -27.39
CA ALA A 535 14.51 6.79 -26.08
C ALA A 535 14.42 5.57 -25.14
N ILE A 536 15.26 5.56 -24.10
CA ILE A 536 15.15 4.67 -22.92
C ILE A 536 15.02 5.58 -21.69
N PRO A 537 13.79 5.97 -21.32
CA PRO A 537 13.55 7.01 -20.32
C PRO A 537 14.21 6.76 -18.95
N THR A 538 14.16 5.54 -18.40
CA THR A 538 14.77 5.25 -17.08
C THR A 538 16.30 5.32 -17.06
N LEU A 539 16.94 5.45 -18.23
CA LEU A 539 18.38 5.68 -18.37
C LEU A 539 18.71 7.11 -18.83
N GLY A 540 17.71 7.97 -19.09
CA GLY A 540 17.87 9.30 -19.67
C GLY A 540 18.36 9.30 -21.13
N ILE A 541 18.34 8.15 -21.82
CA ILE A 541 19.00 7.98 -23.12
C ILE A 541 18.05 8.36 -24.25
N ARG A 542 18.52 9.20 -25.18
CA ARG A 542 17.85 9.60 -26.43
C ARG A 542 18.57 8.96 -27.61
N LEU A 543 17.83 8.27 -28.49
CA LEU A 543 18.35 7.42 -29.57
C LEU A 543 18.03 7.94 -30.99
N GLY A 544 17.03 8.82 -31.14
CA GLY A 544 16.63 9.40 -32.43
C GLY A 544 17.17 10.81 -32.70
N SER A 545 16.71 11.43 -33.80
CA SER A 545 17.07 12.80 -34.20
C SER A 545 16.82 13.82 -33.09
N ARG A 546 17.84 14.64 -32.78
CA ARG A 546 17.78 15.67 -31.71
C ARG A 546 16.58 16.61 -31.88
N ASN A 547 16.23 16.98 -33.11
CA ASN A 547 15.14 17.92 -33.40
C ASN A 547 13.74 17.36 -33.10
N PHE A 548 13.58 16.04 -33.16
CA PHE A 548 12.33 15.35 -32.82
C PHE A 548 12.34 14.94 -31.35
N VAL A 549 13.30 14.09 -30.96
CA VAL A 549 13.34 13.50 -29.62
C VAL A 549 13.54 14.57 -28.55
N GLY A 550 14.31 15.63 -28.82
CA GLY A 550 14.55 16.73 -27.87
C GLY A 550 13.29 17.52 -27.47
N ARG A 551 12.20 17.44 -28.25
CA ARG A 551 10.91 18.07 -27.92
C ARG A 551 10.09 17.25 -26.93
N ILE A 552 10.25 15.92 -26.92
CA ILE A 552 9.55 15.03 -26.00
C ILE A 552 10.17 15.16 -24.62
N ARG A 553 9.37 15.59 -23.64
CA ARG A 553 9.76 15.69 -22.23
C ARG A 553 9.10 14.56 -21.45
N TRP A 554 9.81 13.97 -20.51
CA TRP A 554 9.27 12.95 -19.62
C TRP A 554 9.75 13.17 -18.19
N SER A 555 9.10 12.47 -17.28
CA SER A 555 9.43 12.35 -15.88
C SER A 555 9.06 10.92 -15.45
N ILE A 556 9.96 10.26 -14.71
CA ILE A 556 9.74 8.90 -14.21
C ILE A 556 10.07 8.80 -12.72
N ARG A 557 9.19 8.12 -11.99
CA ARG A 557 9.41 7.68 -10.60
C ARG A 557 9.24 6.18 -10.49
N TYR A 558 9.95 5.58 -9.54
CA TYR A 558 9.75 4.16 -9.21
C TYR A 558 8.67 4.04 -8.15
N LYS A 559 7.62 3.27 -8.44
CA LYS A 559 6.45 3.11 -7.55
C LYS A 559 6.87 2.47 -6.23
N LYS A 560 6.27 2.94 -5.11
CA LYS A 560 6.56 2.50 -3.74
C LYS A 560 7.98 2.87 -3.28
N ILE A 561 8.72 3.74 -3.97
CA ILE A 561 10.08 4.09 -3.55
C ILE A 561 10.30 5.59 -3.54
N ASP A 562 10.56 6.12 -2.35
CA ASP A 562 10.89 7.52 -2.16
C ASP A 562 12.36 7.76 -2.50
N ILE A 563 12.58 8.81 -3.29
CA ILE A 563 13.90 9.29 -3.71
C ILE A 563 14.12 10.76 -3.28
N GLY A 564 13.50 11.17 -2.17
CA GLY A 564 13.59 12.52 -1.64
C GLY A 564 12.78 13.54 -2.45
N GLY A 565 11.67 13.09 -3.05
CA GLY A 565 10.84 13.91 -3.93
C GLY A 565 11.40 14.17 -5.34
N LEU A 566 12.64 13.76 -5.64
CA LEU A 566 13.27 13.88 -6.96
C LEU A 566 12.59 12.98 -8.02
N ASP A 567 12.89 13.24 -9.29
CA ASP A 567 12.66 12.31 -10.42
C ASP A 567 13.92 11.50 -10.76
N LEU A 568 13.75 10.34 -11.42
CA LEU A 568 14.88 9.51 -11.88
C LEU A 568 15.84 10.27 -12.83
N ASP A 569 15.30 11.17 -13.65
CA ASP A 569 16.08 12.02 -14.55
C ASP A 569 16.96 13.04 -13.81
N GLU A 570 16.54 13.51 -12.62
CA GLU A 570 17.30 14.44 -11.76
C GLU A 570 18.43 13.72 -11.01
N ILE A 571 18.19 12.46 -10.60
CA ILE A 571 19.23 11.57 -10.07
C ILE A 571 20.28 11.29 -11.16
N LEU A 572 19.86 11.10 -12.40
CA LEU A 572 20.79 10.90 -13.51
C LEU A 572 21.62 12.16 -13.78
N ALA A 573 21.02 13.35 -13.76
CA ALA A 573 21.74 14.61 -13.93
C ALA A 573 22.80 14.85 -12.83
N SER A 574 22.43 14.64 -11.56
CA SER A 574 23.35 14.80 -10.41
C SER A 574 24.49 13.77 -10.41
N GLN A 575 24.21 12.48 -10.64
CA GLN A 575 25.24 11.43 -10.72
C GLN A 575 26.15 11.54 -11.95
N VAL A 576 25.74 12.29 -12.98
CA VAL A 576 26.56 12.59 -14.15
C VAL A 576 27.53 13.74 -13.88
N LEU A 577 27.14 14.76 -13.10
CA LEU A 577 28.04 15.83 -12.66
C LEU A 577 29.21 15.27 -11.83
N ASP A 578 28.93 14.44 -10.82
CA ASP A 578 29.94 13.75 -9.99
C ASP A 578 30.89 12.81 -10.78
N ARG A 579 30.58 12.50 -12.04
CA ARG A 579 31.38 11.59 -12.88
C ARG A 579 32.01 12.22 -14.10
N ILE A 580 31.58 13.41 -14.52
CA ILE A 580 32.20 14.15 -15.64
C ILE A 580 33.40 14.98 -15.15
N ASP A 581 33.31 15.59 -13.96
CA ASP A 581 34.41 16.36 -13.37
C ASP A 581 35.66 15.51 -13.04
N GLY A 582 35.50 14.19 -12.98
CA GLY A 582 36.59 13.26 -12.67
C GLY A 582 37.55 12.95 -13.83
N ASN A 583 37.27 13.30 -15.10
CA ASN A 583 38.14 12.85 -16.21
C ASN A 583 38.17 13.64 -17.53
N LEU A 584 37.46 14.77 -17.66
CA LEU A 584 37.36 15.48 -18.96
C LEU A 584 37.52 17.01 -18.85
N LEU A 585 38.65 17.49 -18.29
CA LEU A 585 39.14 18.87 -18.52
C LEU A 585 40.64 19.04 -18.14
N ARG A 586 41.51 18.21 -18.73
CA ARG A 586 42.98 18.46 -18.76
C ARG A 586 43.50 18.53 -20.20
N LYS A 587 43.15 19.62 -20.90
CA LYS A 587 43.98 20.33 -21.90
C LYS A 587 43.16 21.42 -22.61
N GLY A 588 43.69 22.65 -22.62
CA GLY A 588 43.41 23.62 -23.68
C GLY A 588 42.28 24.63 -23.46
N THR A 589 42.44 25.55 -22.49
CA THR A 589 42.41 27.01 -22.76
C THR A 589 42.75 27.82 -21.50
N GLU A 590 43.99 28.28 -21.40
CA GLU A 590 44.30 29.47 -20.61
C GLU A 590 44.10 30.72 -21.47
N ARG A 591 43.18 31.61 -21.09
CA ARG A 591 43.45 33.06 -20.90
C ARG A 591 42.17 33.88 -20.69
N LYS A 592 42.18 34.64 -19.58
CA LYS A 592 41.45 35.90 -19.31
C LYS A 592 39.91 35.83 -19.22
N GLU A 593 39.22 36.61 -18.38
CA GLU A 593 39.57 37.42 -17.20
C GLU A 593 38.23 37.62 -16.42
N LYS A 594 38.14 37.23 -15.14
CA LYS A 594 38.23 38.06 -13.90
C LYS A 594 36.95 38.79 -13.46
N LEU A 595 36.84 38.93 -12.12
CA LEU A 595 35.77 39.56 -11.30
C LEU A 595 34.44 38.76 -11.19
N THR A 596 33.89 38.46 -10.01
CA THR A 596 34.38 38.68 -8.64
C THR A 596 33.83 37.66 -7.63
N THR A 597 34.69 37.33 -6.67
CA THR A 597 34.50 36.81 -5.29
C THR A 597 33.23 37.30 -4.56
N THR A 598 32.73 36.73 -3.44
CA THR A 598 33.34 35.98 -2.30
C THR A 598 32.17 35.33 -1.50
N THR A 599 32.23 34.19 -0.80
CA THR A 599 33.28 33.17 -0.55
C THR A 599 32.64 31.84 -0.10
N ALA A 600 33.34 30.71 -0.25
CA ALA A 600 33.30 29.57 0.67
C ALA A 600 34.75 29.19 1.01
N LYS A 601 35.05 28.72 2.23
CA LYS A 601 36.40 28.24 2.61
C LYS A 601 36.38 26.73 2.91
N GLN A 602 37.39 26.06 2.36
CA GLN A 602 37.54 24.60 2.24
C GLN A 602 38.14 23.93 3.50
N PRO A 603 38.07 22.59 3.60
CA PRO A 603 38.60 21.81 4.72
C PRO A 603 40.14 21.69 4.73
N ARG A 604 40.69 21.18 5.83
CA ARG A 604 42.12 20.80 5.96
C ARG A 604 42.29 19.29 6.13
N ILE A 605 43.46 18.81 5.73
CA ILE A 605 43.83 17.40 5.59
C ILE A 605 44.70 16.94 6.78
N ILE A 606 44.35 15.76 7.29
CA ILE A 606 45.14 14.65 7.89
C ILE A 606 46.57 14.94 8.40
N ASP A 607 46.87 14.45 9.61
CA ASP A 607 48.11 13.68 9.83
C ASP A 607 47.93 12.54 10.87
N ILE A 608 48.81 11.54 10.85
CA ILE A 608 48.73 10.28 11.64
C ILE A 608 49.98 10.11 12.52
N THR A 609 49.85 9.74 13.81
CA THR A 609 50.71 8.76 14.54
C THR A 609 50.44 8.71 16.06
N GLY A 610 50.73 7.55 16.69
CA GLY A 610 51.55 7.51 17.92
C GLY A 610 50.92 7.58 19.33
N ASP A 611 50.31 6.47 19.77
CA ASP A 611 50.50 5.75 21.07
C ASP A 611 50.66 6.45 22.47
N THR A 612 50.44 5.64 23.53
CA THR A 612 50.81 5.78 24.96
C THR A 612 49.93 6.54 25.99
N LYS A 613 49.20 5.73 26.78
CA LYS A 613 49.18 5.60 28.27
C LYS A 613 49.29 6.82 29.23
N LEU A 614 48.39 6.76 30.24
CA LEU A 614 48.48 7.27 31.64
C LEU A 614 48.52 8.80 31.90
N ALA A 615 47.55 9.28 32.70
CA ALA A 615 47.80 9.83 34.05
C ALA A 615 46.48 10.06 34.84
N ARG A 616 46.60 10.18 36.17
CA ARG A 616 45.53 10.49 37.15
C ARG A 616 45.52 11.99 37.53
N ARG A 617 44.54 12.36 38.37
CA ARG A 617 44.39 13.60 39.19
C ARG A 617 43.65 14.77 38.52
N ASP A 618 42.79 15.55 39.19
CA ASP A 618 42.31 15.49 40.60
C ASP A 618 40.86 15.99 40.77
N ARG A 619 40.28 15.76 41.97
CA ARG A 619 38.98 16.31 42.44
C ARG A 619 39.22 17.44 43.47
N PRO A 620 38.24 18.31 43.71
CA PRO A 620 37.44 18.22 44.96
C PRO A 620 35.91 18.21 44.65
N GLN A 621 35.09 17.33 45.23
CA GLN A 621 34.38 17.45 46.52
C GLN A 621 33.61 18.79 46.69
N ILE A 622 32.33 18.85 47.12
CA ILE A 622 31.75 18.34 48.39
C ILE A 622 30.20 18.19 48.30
N ARG A 623 29.58 17.41 49.22
CA ARG A 623 28.14 17.31 49.65
C ARG A 623 27.15 16.36 48.93
N ARG A 624 27.01 15.16 49.51
CA ARG A 624 25.75 14.45 49.88
C ARG A 624 25.82 14.12 51.39
N PRO A 625 24.71 13.93 52.12
CA PRO A 625 24.05 12.61 52.33
C PRO A 625 22.51 12.72 52.24
N LEU A 626 21.62 11.73 52.46
CA LEU A 626 21.62 10.36 53.04
C LEU A 626 21.07 9.35 51.99
N LYS A 627 21.33 8.02 51.94
CA LYS A 627 21.20 6.87 52.90
C LYS A 627 19.74 6.67 53.37
N TRP A 628 19.13 5.46 53.47
CA TRP A 628 19.52 4.04 53.33
C TRP A 628 18.20 3.21 53.11
N LYS A 629 18.08 1.89 52.83
CA LYS A 629 18.96 0.71 52.59
C LYS A 629 18.15 -0.36 51.80
N LYS A 630 18.70 -1.56 51.54
CA LYS A 630 17.97 -2.83 51.27
C LYS A 630 18.02 -3.75 52.53
N PRO A 631 17.08 -4.70 52.70
CA PRO A 631 17.30 -5.92 53.51
C PRO A 631 17.78 -7.11 52.66
N GLU A 632 18.37 -8.11 53.32
CA GLU A 632 18.98 -9.31 52.72
C GLU A 632 18.07 -10.56 52.83
N THR A 633 18.51 -11.63 52.14
CA THR A 633 17.88 -12.94 52.04
C THR A 633 17.82 -13.75 53.35
N ARG A 634 16.78 -14.57 53.53
CA ARG A 634 16.86 -15.83 54.29
C ARG A 634 16.10 -16.96 53.60
N LYS A 635 16.58 -18.20 53.81
CA LYS A 635 16.08 -19.45 53.21
C LYS A 635 14.84 -19.95 53.95
N GLY A 636 13.94 -20.63 53.23
CA GLY A 636 12.87 -21.46 53.76
C GLY A 636 12.20 -22.22 52.62
N ARG A 637 11.91 -23.52 52.80
CA ARG A 637 11.11 -24.31 51.84
C ARG A 637 9.64 -24.02 52.08
N ASP A 638 8.81 -24.13 51.05
CA ASP A 638 7.82 -25.22 50.98
C ASP A 638 7.19 -25.30 49.58
N GLU A 639 6.57 -26.44 49.32
CA GLU A 639 5.99 -26.81 48.03
C GLU A 639 4.63 -26.13 47.82
N GLN A 640 4.31 -25.72 46.59
CA GLN A 640 3.15 -26.28 45.90
C GLN A 640 3.09 -25.92 44.41
N VAL A 641 2.67 -26.91 43.63
CA VAL A 641 2.25 -26.82 42.23
C VAL A 641 0.92 -26.08 42.15
N ILE A 642 0.74 -25.24 41.13
CA ILE A 642 -0.47 -25.15 40.27
C ILE A 642 -0.12 -24.23 39.09
N GLY A 643 -0.30 -24.74 37.87
CA GLY A 643 -0.20 -23.93 36.65
C GLY A 643 -1.51 -23.20 36.37
N TRP A 644 -1.44 -22.15 35.56
CA TRP A 644 -2.61 -21.50 34.97
C TRP A 644 -2.54 -21.65 33.45
N GLN A 645 -3.65 -22.14 32.88
CA GLN A 645 -3.88 -22.31 31.45
C GLN A 645 -4.30 -20.99 30.80
#